data_AF-A0A1J9QWV6-F1
#
_entry.id   AF-A0A1J9QWV6-F1
#
_cell.length_a   1.000
_cell.length_b   1.000
_cell.length_c   1.000
_cell.angle_alpha   90.00
_cell.angle_beta   90.00
_cell.angle_gamma   90.00
#
_symmetry.space_group_name_H-M   'P 1'
#
loop_
_entity.id
_entity.type
_entity.pdbx_description
1 polymer ?
#
loop_
_entity_poly.entity_id
_entity_poly.type
_entity_poly.pdbx_seq_one_letter_code
_entity_poly.pdbx_strand_id
1 'polypeptide(L)'
;MSELQDFLLVVENNREEAVEIAGITAQKLESKQSTLIDVVQSLGEYINDENLVIRGKAVSYLTAVIRALSPKFLSRQQIQALTDFYCDRIVDGGAIAGLDRLQGLERFTKDMTDRVIRSIFQHFPDFQARPQSQRFQLLQLLNGLMSNHRKALRDMGDESLVGIVDLVSGERDPRNLMLIFSILRVLMVEWDITRNVQALFDSVYNYFPITFKPPPNDPYGITAQDLKTRLQDCISSTQLFAPYAFPSLLDKLDSTSLNVKKDALNSLYACISSYGPATLSRYSISVWDSLKFEILNAQEEIIAEESLRVLQCLAKRLSTLTARSQTSALAQYLKPITKECNEQLREPQQKQAQPARQILRSLSSASLASFTLIIQAVVAPLLAVYQDADGIAKQRALLESFVALFDSAIDIFGTWTTPGSDPALENPLSSFQERLIEIFSQALMGSAKDETSFRLTSLQGLLRLSSVRGFLQENEIGLFVQYLDDILLTETSVRAELRKAATDALAGISKHKPRLIMDIAFPAFMATLPGSDKDADPIYLTTLESLAQISIEKDIFETFVRRLLNRLEIVLQPGNTSTSTYPRAILLTILYAMDRKGLQNDSNITYYYDQILVKLTRRAALATTENDTTTVMKDSSLLDLLGRLCNLIVRSLPRETQDEVCRNVYTLFATDDGFVPVPFSSTTTYLREQTMILSTYLLAGLPKESKLPYTIPDMESLLQELVRRAIAEENLTTHLALARHLALLVNKFLPTTQLPAASSILSTLIQSCTSTSKPSPNEGLTSPKIRTIFWLAKALIFRLAPSTVEILNSLLALLSSSDAQTSTTVARGFALLLSPDDVLSPQNGAVIRLLSKQRVFSTLIPLISHNVRDLNTGAAAASQAPPHTKQAYLTALSGILSTIPSSLVMPELPTLLPLLLQSLDLTDPLSHPIKAGTLETLAVIIRDNGVSVINEVGYVDDLVKRLLKTAVYNNSVASASSKETTTAAPRANDTPTSVPNTPHIRAQSLQCLLLLAQTPGVLDVTSPIAKATSAKPSPLLPLKNAVLRALRFALDDPKRDVRKAAVDARAAWLRGVEDVDEDEED
;
A
#
# COMPACT_ATOMS: atom_id res chain seq x y z
N MET A 1 52.71 37.47 32.34
CA MET A 1 52.04 36.43 33.13
C MET A 1 52.25 35.12 32.39
N SER A 2 52.51 34.03 33.10
CA SER A 2 52.84 32.75 32.45
C SER A 2 51.59 32.21 31.77
N GLU A 3 51.67 31.88 30.48
CA GLU A 3 50.55 31.33 29.70
C GLU A 3 49.93 30.08 30.34
N LEU A 4 50.74 29.33 31.11
CA LEU A 4 50.27 28.23 31.93
C LEU A 4 49.29 28.70 33.03
N GLN A 5 49.59 29.78 33.73
CA GLN A 5 48.73 30.31 34.81
C GLN A 5 47.39 30.78 34.24
N ASP A 6 47.42 31.46 33.09
CA ASP A 6 46.22 31.91 32.39
C ASP A 6 45.39 30.69 31.92
N PHE A 7 46.03 29.65 31.40
CA PHE A 7 45.34 28.40 31.04
C PHE A 7 44.70 27.70 32.25
N LEU A 8 45.41 27.59 33.38
CA LEU A 8 44.92 26.92 34.59
C LEU A 8 43.65 27.59 35.16
N LEU A 9 43.52 28.91 35.00
CA LEU A 9 42.35 29.70 35.42
C LEU A 9 41.12 29.50 34.51
N VAL A 10 41.36 29.23 33.23
CA VAL A 10 40.31 29.32 32.20
C VAL A 10 39.83 27.94 31.71
N VAL A 11 40.66 26.89 31.78
CA VAL A 11 40.41 25.55 31.20
C VAL A 11 39.09 24.88 31.62
N GLU A 12 38.54 25.22 32.79
CA GLU A 12 37.26 24.68 33.26
C GLU A 12 36.05 25.49 32.79
N ASN A 13 36.21 26.79 32.57
CA ASN A 13 35.10 27.73 32.37
C ASN A 13 34.96 28.20 30.91
N ASN A 14 36.07 28.25 30.16
CA ASN A 14 36.06 28.70 28.76
C ASN A 14 37.06 27.86 27.91
N ARG A 15 36.55 26.84 27.22
CA ARG A 15 37.38 25.92 26.42
C ARG A 15 38.02 26.59 25.20
N GLU A 16 37.37 27.58 24.60
CA GLU A 16 37.87 28.25 23.40
C GLU A 16 39.10 29.10 23.73
N GLU A 17 39.00 29.91 24.79
CA GLU A 17 40.11 30.73 25.30
C GLU A 17 41.28 29.87 25.78
N ALA A 18 41.01 28.73 26.43
CA ALA A 18 42.06 27.77 26.80
C ALA A 18 42.81 27.20 25.57
N VAL A 19 42.11 26.96 24.46
CA VAL A 19 42.73 26.51 23.19
C VAL A 19 43.54 27.64 22.55
N GLU A 20 43.07 28.88 22.60
CA GLU A 20 43.82 30.05 22.10
C GLU A 20 45.13 30.26 22.87
N ILE A 21 45.10 30.18 24.20
CA ILE A 21 46.29 30.28 25.05
C ILE A 21 47.31 29.20 24.70
N ALA A 22 46.86 27.95 24.53
CA ALA A 22 47.74 26.87 24.09
C ALA A 22 48.29 27.09 22.66
N GLY A 23 47.49 27.69 21.77
CA GLY A 23 47.89 28.07 20.42
C GLY A 23 48.97 29.15 20.40
N ILE A 24 48.90 30.15 21.28
CA ILE A 24 49.95 31.17 21.46
C ILE A 24 51.28 30.50 21.86
N THR A 25 51.24 29.58 22.82
CA THR A 25 52.43 28.83 23.24
C THR A 25 52.98 27.96 22.12
N ALA A 26 52.13 27.29 21.34
CA ALA A 26 52.55 26.53 20.17
C ALA A 26 53.22 27.43 19.11
N GLN A 27 52.70 28.64 18.86
CA GLN A 27 53.30 29.60 17.94
C GLN A 27 54.67 30.09 18.44
N LYS A 28 54.84 30.30 19.75
CA LYS A 28 56.15 30.63 20.36
C LYS A 28 57.17 29.50 20.17
N LEU A 29 56.73 28.25 20.25
CA LEU A 29 57.58 27.08 19.97
C LEU A 29 57.97 27.02 18.49
N GLU A 30 57.02 27.22 17.57
CA GLU A 30 57.28 27.19 16.12
C GLU A 30 58.18 28.33 15.64
N SER A 31 58.03 29.52 16.24
CA SER A 31 58.86 30.69 15.96
C SER A 31 60.20 30.72 16.71
N LYS A 32 60.52 29.65 17.48
CA LYS A 32 61.74 29.51 18.30
C LYS A 32 61.92 30.61 19.37
N GLN A 33 60.83 31.22 19.83
CA GLN A 33 60.83 32.19 20.94
C GLN A 33 60.83 31.51 22.32
N SER A 34 60.48 30.22 22.37
CA SER A 34 60.55 29.36 23.55
C SER A 34 60.92 27.94 23.10
N THR A 35 61.44 27.10 24.01
CA THR A 35 61.73 25.69 23.74
C THR A 35 60.71 24.78 24.44
N LEU A 36 60.55 23.56 23.94
CA LEU A 36 59.69 22.55 24.58
C LEU A 36 60.16 22.23 26.01
N ILE A 37 61.47 22.33 26.27
CA ILE A 37 62.05 22.14 27.60
C ILE A 37 61.55 23.23 28.55
N ASP A 38 61.52 24.49 28.13
CA ASP A 38 61.04 25.60 28.95
C ASP A 38 59.56 25.42 29.33
N VAL A 39 58.75 24.98 28.35
CA VAL A 39 57.33 24.67 28.59
C VAL A 39 57.19 23.52 29.59
N VAL A 40 57.93 22.42 29.44
CA VAL A 40 57.87 21.29 30.37
C VAL A 40 58.38 21.67 31.77
N GLN A 41 59.43 22.50 31.87
CA GLN A 41 59.95 22.98 33.15
C GLN A 41 58.95 23.88 33.89
N SER A 42 58.21 24.72 33.16
CA SER A 42 57.16 25.57 33.74
C SER A 42 56.02 24.79 34.40
N LEU A 43 55.82 23.52 34.01
CA LEU A 43 54.83 22.63 34.61
C LEU A 43 55.26 22.11 35.98
N GLY A 44 56.55 22.17 36.32
CA GLY A 44 57.19 21.42 37.40
C GLY A 44 56.54 21.57 38.78
N GLU A 45 56.14 22.79 39.14
CA GLU A 45 55.47 23.05 40.43
C GLU A 45 54.03 22.49 40.45
N TYR A 46 53.34 22.51 39.31
CA TYR A 46 51.92 22.11 39.21
C TYR A 46 51.71 20.60 39.02
N ILE A 47 52.64 19.92 38.35
CA ILE A 47 52.57 18.46 38.13
C ILE A 47 53.00 17.65 39.37
N ASN A 48 53.65 18.30 40.34
CA ASN A 48 54.04 17.70 41.62
C ASN A 48 53.16 18.17 42.78
N ASP A 49 52.08 18.91 42.49
CA ASP A 49 51.09 19.35 43.46
C ASP A 49 50.33 18.14 44.03
N GLU A 50 49.94 18.18 45.32
CA GLU A 50 49.18 17.11 45.96
C GLU A 50 47.76 16.96 45.36
N ASN A 51 47.21 18.03 44.79
CA ASN A 51 45.88 18.08 44.21
C ASN A 51 45.84 17.47 42.78
N LEU A 52 45.12 16.36 42.65
CA LEU A 52 44.85 15.66 41.38
C LEU A 52 44.29 16.57 40.27
N VAL A 53 43.45 17.54 40.63
CA VAL A 53 42.83 18.46 39.66
C VAL A 53 43.87 19.42 39.10
N ILE A 54 44.76 19.95 39.95
CA ILE A 54 45.83 20.88 39.53
C ILE A 54 46.81 20.16 38.61
N ARG A 55 47.24 18.94 39.00
CA ARG A 55 48.07 18.08 38.14
C ARG A 55 47.42 17.82 36.79
N GLY A 56 46.14 17.43 36.79
CA GLY A 56 45.37 17.18 35.56
C GLY A 56 45.25 18.40 34.66
N LYS A 57 45.04 19.60 35.21
CA LYS A 57 45.00 20.84 34.43
C LYS A 57 46.36 21.18 33.80
N ALA A 58 47.45 20.99 34.55
CA ALA A 58 48.81 21.21 34.06
C ALA A 58 49.17 20.24 32.92
N VAL A 59 48.85 18.96 33.07
CA VAL A 59 49.04 17.95 32.01
C VAL A 59 48.13 18.22 30.80
N SER A 60 46.92 18.73 31.02
CA SER A 60 46.00 19.15 29.96
C SER A 60 46.50 20.36 29.17
N TYR A 61 47.21 21.30 29.82
CA TYR A 61 47.87 22.41 29.12
C TYR A 61 48.90 21.90 28.13
N LEU A 62 49.82 21.04 28.58
CA LEU A 62 50.83 20.44 27.69
C LEU A 62 50.18 19.70 26.52
N THR A 63 49.08 18.99 26.80
CA THR A 63 48.31 18.28 25.79
C THR A 63 47.68 19.23 24.76
N ALA A 64 47.12 20.35 25.20
CA ALA A 64 46.56 21.37 24.32
C ALA A 64 47.64 22.01 23.44
N VAL A 65 48.82 22.31 24.01
CA VAL A 65 49.97 22.83 23.25
C VAL A 65 50.41 21.84 22.18
N ILE A 66 50.56 20.55 22.52
CA ILE A 66 50.96 19.51 21.56
C ILE A 66 49.91 19.30 20.45
N ARG A 67 48.62 19.46 20.77
CA ARG A 67 47.55 19.41 19.76
C ARG A 67 47.60 20.59 18.78
N ALA A 68 47.99 21.77 19.26
CA ALA A 68 48.12 22.98 18.44
C ALA A 68 49.39 23.00 17.56
N LEU A 69 50.42 22.23 17.90
CA LEU A 69 51.64 22.12 17.09
C LEU A 69 51.41 21.38 15.76
N SER A 70 52.14 21.79 14.74
CA SER A 70 52.23 21.06 13.46
C SER A 70 52.63 19.58 13.68
N PRO A 71 51.98 18.60 13.02
CA PRO A 71 52.30 17.16 13.17
C PRO A 71 53.76 16.79 12.89
N LYS A 72 54.50 17.61 12.14
CA LYS A 72 55.91 17.38 11.77
C LYS A 72 56.90 18.10 12.68
N PHE A 73 56.43 18.92 13.62
CA PHE A 73 57.27 19.76 14.46
C PHE A 73 58.14 18.93 15.42
N LEU A 74 57.53 17.94 16.09
CA LEU A 74 58.22 17.15 17.10
C LEU A 74 59.20 16.14 16.48
N SER A 75 60.41 16.08 17.03
CA SER A 75 61.40 15.05 16.73
C SER A 75 61.01 13.71 17.36
N ARG A 76 61.58 12.61 16.84
CA ARG A 76 61.35 11.26 17.41
C ARG A 76 61.73 11.18 18.90
N GLN A 77 62.84 11.81 19.29
CA GLN A 77 63.30 11.83 20.69
C GLN A 77 62.35 12.60 21.59
N GLN A 78 61.81 13.73 21.12
CA GLN A 78 60.79 14.49 21.86
C GLN A 78 59.49 13.71 22.01
N ILE A 79 59.05 13.00 20.96
CA ILE A 79 57.88 12.13 21.03
C ILE A 79 58.10 11.00 22.04
N GLN A 80 59.29 10.39 22.08
CA GLN A 80 59.63 9.38 23.09
C GLN A 80 59.52 9.95 24.50
N ALA A 81 60.21 11.06 24.77
CA ALA A 81 60.22 11.67 26.10
C ALA A 81 58.83 12.11 26.56
N LEU A 82 58.01 12.66 25.65
CA LEU A 82 56.62 13.00 25.95
C LEU A 82 55.76 11.75 26.18
N THR A 83 55.98 10.67 25.42
CA THR A 83 55.29 9.40 25.63
C THR A 83 55.60 8.83 27.00
N ASP A 84 56.88 8.80 27.39
CA ASP A 84 57.32 8.32 28.70
C ASP A 84 56.71 9.18 29.82
N PHE A 85 56.77 10.51 29.67
CA PHE A 85 56.15 11.46 30.60
C PHE A 85 54.65 11.20 30.79
N TYR A 86 53.89 11.04 29.70
CA TYR A 86 52.46 10.78 29.78
C TYR A 86 52.15 9.38 30.32
N CYS A 87 52.99 8.38 30.07
CA CYS A 87 52.84 7.04 30.66
C CYS A 87 53.07 7.06 32.18
N ASP A 88 54.07 7.80 32.65
CA ASP A 88 54.36 7.95 34.08
C ASP A 88 53.26 8.71 34.81
N ARG A 89 52.50 9.54 34.08
CA ARG A 89 51.39 10.36 34.57
C ARG A 89 50.04 9.92 34.01
N ILE A 90 49.91 8.66 33.57
CA ILE A 90 48.74 8.21 32.81
C ILE A 90 47.42 8.31 33.62
N VAL A 91 47.55 8.31 34.94
CA VAL A 91 46.42 8.48 35.86
C VAL A 91 45.93 9.93 35.96
N ASP A 92 46.77 10.93 35.64
CA ASP A 92 46.40 12.33 35.72
C ASP A 92 45.51 12.76 34.52
N GLY A 93 44.68 13.79 34.74
CA GLY A 93 43.82 14.34 33.69
C GLY A 93 44.61 14.86 32.49
N GLY A 94 44.14 14.60 31.26
CA GLY A 94 44.80 15.05 30.04
C GLY A 94 45.87 14.11 29.48
N ALA A 95 46.44 13.20 30.28
CA ALA A 95 47.50 12.29 29.82
C ALA A 95 47.05 11.37 28.68
N ILE A 96 45.89 10.73 28.81
CA ILE A 96 45.29 9.88 27.76
C ILE A 96 45.07 10.65 26.45
N ALA A 97 44.60 11.89 26.55
CA ALA A 97 44.37 12.76 25.39
C ALA A 97 45.68 13.21 24.72
N GLY A 98 46.76 13.32 25.49
CA GLY A 98 48.12 13.54 25.01
C GLY A 98 48.67 12.32 24.28
N LEU A 99 48.56 11.13 24.87
CA LEU A 99 48.94 9.86 24.23
C LEU A 99 48.17 9.62 22.93
N ASP A 100 46.87 9.92 22.91
CA ASP A 100 46.03 9.79 21.72
C ASP A 100 46.48 10.73 20.59
N ARG A 101 46.94 11.93 20.94
CA ARG A 101 47.54 12.84 19.97
C ARG A 101 48.89 12.32 19.45
N LEU A 102 49.76 11.84 20.34
CA LEU A 102 51.11 11.40 19.99
C LEU A 102 51.11 10.14 19.11
N GLN A 103 50.23 9.17 19.38
CA GLN A 103 50.18 7.94 18.60
C GLN A 103 49.80 8.17 17.12
N GLY A 104 49.10 9.27 16.82
CA GLY A 104 48.76 9.66 15.45
C GLY A 104 49.89 10.34 14.67
N LEU A 105 51.08 10.56 15.26
CA LEU A 105 52.21 11.20 14.59
C LEU A 105 53.05 10.19 13.79
N GLU A 106 53.53 10.59 12.60
CA GLU A 106 54.30 9.72 11.68
C GLU A 106 55.59 9.13 12.31
N ARG A 107 56.16 9.79 13.32
CA ARG A 107 57.41 9.39 13.97
C ARG A 107 57.19 8.56 15.25
N PHE A 108 55.95 8.20 15.57
CA PHE A 108 55.64 7.31 16.68
C PHE A 108 56.09 5.87 16.35
N THR A 109 56.71 5.19 17.30
CA THR A 109 57.40 3.91 17.04
C THR A 109 56.84 2.76 17.85
N LYS A 110 57.17 1.53 17.44
CA LYS A 110 56.76 0.29 18.14
C LYS A 110 57.11 0.33 19.64
N ASP A 111 58.32 0.74 20.01
CA ASP A 111 58.75 0.77 21.42
C ASP A 111 57.88 1.72 22.26
N MET A 112 57.41 2.83 21.66
CA MET A 112 56.47 3.75 22.28
C MET A 112 55.08 3.12 22.45
N THR A 113 54.61 2.37 21.44
CA THR A 113 53.35 1.60 21.54
C THR A 113 53.41 0.61 22.69
N ASP A 114 54.48 -0.18 22.78
CA ASP A 114 54.67 -1.18 23.83
C ASP A 114 54.68 -0.53 25.22
N ARG A 115 55.34 0.63 25.36
CA ARG A 115 55.35 1.42 26.60
C ARG A 115 53.95 1.91 26.99
N VAL A 116 53.20 2.48 26.06
CA VAL A 116 51.84 2.98 26.31
C VAL A 116 50.92 1.85 26.77
N ILE A 117 50.94 0.72 26.07
CA ILE A 117 50.06 -0.41 26.38
C ILE A 117 50.39 -1.03 27.73
N ARG A 118 51.68 -1.22 28.05
CA ARG A 118 52.09 -1.71 29.37
C ARG A 118 51.68 -0.77 30.49
N SER A 119 51.80 0.54 30.27
CA SER A 119 51.33 1.55 31.23
C SER A 119 49.81 1.49 31.43
N ILE A 120 49.04 1.32 30.35
CA ILE A 120 47.58 1.11 30.43
C ILE A 120 47.26 -0.14 31.26
N PHE A 121 47.93 -1.27 31.01
CA PHE A 121 47.67 -2.52 31.73
C PHE A 121 48.07 -2.44 33.22
N GLN A 122 49.20 -1.80 33.54
CA GLN A 122 49.65 -1.61 34.92
C GLN A 122 48.64 -0.79 35.74
N HIS A 123 48.01 0.21 35.13
CA HIS A 123 47.03 1.09 35.76
C HIS A 123 45.57 0.70 35.48
N PHE A 124 45.32 -0.53 35.02
CA PHE A 124 43.98 -1.00 34.70
C PHE A 124 42.94 -0.80 35.83
N PRO A 125 43.22 -1.13 37.11
CA PRO A 125 42.28 -0.91 38.21
C PRO A 125 41.88 0.57 38.36
N ASP A 126 42.83 1.49 38.12
CA ASP A 126 42.60 2.93 38.19
C ASP A 126 41.66 3.42 37.08
N PHE A 127 41.63 2.74 35.92
CA PHE A 127 40.76 3.08 34.80
C PHE A 127 39.35 2.52 34.96
N GLN A 128 39.18 1.32 35.52
CA GLN A 128 37.85 0.74 35.74
C GLN A 128 36.98 1.57 36.69
N ALA A 129 37.59 2.20 37.70
CA ALA A 129 36.89 3.05 38.65
C ALA A 129 36.43 4.40 38.07
N ARG A 130 36.82 4.75 36.84
CA ARG A 130 36.55 6.07 36.26
C ARG A 130 35.13 6.23 35.71
N PRO A 131 34.62 7.47 35.65
CA PRO A 131 33.39 7.79 34.95
C PRO A 131 33.41 7.31 33.48
N GLN A 132 32.22 7.02 32.94
CA GLN A 132 32.06 6.49 31.59
C GLN A 132 32.79 7.31 30.50
N SER A 133 32.76 8.64 30.57
CA SER A 133 33.39 9.52 29.57
C SER A 133 34.91 9.38 29.53
N GLN A 134 35.54 9.14 30.67
CA GLN A 134 36.99 8.92 30.76
C GLN A 134 37.36 7.51 30.29
N ARG A 135 36.54 6.50 30.61
CA ARG A 135 36.71 5.13 30.06
C ARG A 135 36.57 5.14 28.54
N PHE A 136 35.65 5.93 27.99
CA PHE A 136 35.51 6.11 26.55
C PHE A 136 36.77 6.72 25.90
N GLN A 137 37.40 7.73 26.51
CA GLN A 137 38.66 8.30 26.01
C GLN A 137 39.80 7.27 25.98
N LEU A 138 39.88 6.40 26.98
CA LEU A 138 40.85 5.30 26.99
C LEU A 138 40.58 4.30 25.85
N LEU A 139 39.32 3.94 25.61
CA LEU A 139 38.93 3.08 24.50
C LEU A 139 39.21 3.74 23.14
N GLN A 140 39.09 5.06 23.03
CA GLN A 140 39.47 5.81 21.83
C GLN A 140 40.98 5.75 21.58
N LEU A 141 41.81 5.94 22.61
CA LEU A 141 43.26 5.76 22.53
C LEU A 141 43.60 4.34 22.07
N LEU A 142 43.01 3.32 22.70
CA LEU A 142 43.22 1.92 22.32
C LEU A 142 42.80 1.66 20.87
N ASN A 143 41.66 2.19 20.44
CA ASN A 143 41.20 2.07 19.06
C ASN A 143 42.14 2.78 18.07
N GLY A 144 42.70 3.93 18.45
CA GLY A 144 43.73 4.64 17.67
C GLY A 144 45.00 3.80 17.52
N LEU A 145 45.49 3.22 18.62
CA LEU A 145 46.63 2.30 18.63
C LEU A 145 46.35 1.05 17.78
N MET A 146 45.13 0.49 17.85
CA MET A 146 44.70 -0.65 17.03
C MET A 146 44.61 -0.31 15.54
N SER A 147 44.36 0.94 15.20
CA SER A 147 44.27 1.42 13.82
C SER A 147 45.64 1.72 13.23
N ASN A 148 46.50 2.42 13.97
CA ASN A 148 47.78 2.93 13.47
C ASN A 148 48.97 2.01 13.76
N HIS A 149 48.91 1.25 14.86
CA HIS A 149 50.04 0.48 15.41
C HIS A 149 49.72 -1.00 15.63
N ARG A 150 48.76 -1.55 14.86
CA ARG A 150 48.27 -2.93 15.00
C ARG A 150 49.37 -3.99 15.04
N LYS A 151 50.39 -3.85 14.20
CA LYS A 151 51.53 -4.79 14.15
C LYS A 151 52.30 -4.83 15.46
N ALA A 152 52.54 -3.67 16.10
CA ALA A 152 53.22 -3.59 17.38
C ALA A 152 52.44 -4.36 18.46
N LEU A 153 51.13 -4.10 18.55
CA LEU A 153 50.23 -4.80 19.48
C LEU A 153 50.23 -6.31 19.24
N ARG A 154 50.16 -6.76 17.99
CA ARG A 154 50.16 -8.19 17.65
C ARG A 154 51.48 -8.88 18.00
N ASP A 155 52.60 -8.19 17.79
CA ASP A 155 53.92 -8.72 18.12
C ASP A 155 54.12 -8.95 19.64
N MET A 156 53.30 -8.34 20.51
CA MET A 156 53.29 -8.60 21.96
C MET A 156 52.63 -9.93 22.35
N GLY A 157 51.95 -10.61 21.41
CA GLY A 157 51.36 -11.93 21.63
C GLY A 157 50.29 -11.97 22.73
N ASP A 158 50.39 -12.97 23.63
CA ASP A 158 49.42 -13.18 24.71
C ASP A 158 49.35 -11.99 25.70
N GLU A 159 50.43 -11.21 25.86
CA GLU A 159 50.46 -10.02 26.74
C GLU A 159 49.42 -8.99 26.29
N SER A 160 49.37 -8.65 25.00
CA SER A 160 48.39 -7.71 24.48
C SER A 160 47.00 -8.32 24.37
N LEU A 161 46.91 -9.61 24.01
CA LEU A 161 45.63 -10.30 23.88
C LEU A 161 44.87 -10.33 25.21
N VAL A 162 45.49 -10.91 26.24
CA VAL A 162 44.87 -11.03 27.57
C VAL A 162 44.68 -9.66 28.20
N GLY A 163 45.69 -8.78 28.12
CA GLY A 163 45.60 -7.43 28.68
C GLY A 163 44.48 -6.59 28.07
N ILE A 164 44.23 -6.67 26.75
CA ILE A 164 43.10 -5.96 26.13
C ILE A 164 41.77 -6.59 26.54
N VAL A 165 41.66 -7.93 26.59
CA VAL A 165 40.43 -8.61 27.02
C VAL A 165 40.06 -8.21 28.45
N ASP A 166 41.04 -8.21 29.37
CA ASP A 166 40.83 -7.76 30.74
C ASP A 166 40.41 -6.28 30.77
N LEU A 167 41.09 -5.43 29.99
CA LEU A 167 40.83 -4.00 29.91
C LEU A 167 39.38 -3.67 29.52
N VAL A 168 38.81 -4.40 28.57
CA VAL A 168 37.46 -4.16 28.06
C VAL A 168 36.37 -4.91 28.83
N SER A 169 36.76 -5.83 29.72
CA SER A 169 35.82 -6.66 30.47
C SER A 169 35.01 -5.84 31.48
N GLY A 170 33.72 -6.18 31.60
CA GLY A 170 32.81 -5.59 32.59
C GLY A 170 32.18 -4.25 32.19
N GLU A 171 32.38 -3.78 30.96
CA GLU A 171 31.73 -2.57 30.47
C GLU A 171 30.22 -2.77 30.26
N ARG A 172 29.42 -1.73 30.50
CA ARG A 172 27.95 -1.77 30.34
C ARG A 172 27.40 -0.65 29.48
N ASP A 173 28.15 0.44 29.27
CA ASP A 173 27.65 1.57 28.48
C ASP A 173 27.61 1.23 26.98
N PRO A 174 26.48 1.47 26.28
CA PRO A 174 26.32 1.10 24.87
C PRO A 174 27.34 1.78 23.95
N ARG A 175 27.80 3.00 24.24
CA ARG A 175 28.80 3.70 23.41
C ARG A 175 30.17 3.03 23.51
N ASN A 176 30.52 2.62 24.72
CA ASN A 176 31.78 1.92 24.99
C ASN A 176 31.73 0.51 24.38
N LEU A 177 30.61 -0.21 24.54
CA LEU A 177 30.41 -1.54 23.95
C LEU A 177 30.56 -1.55 22.42
N MET A 178 30.08 -0.49 21.75
CA MET A 178 30.27 -0.36 20.31
C MET A 178 31.76 -0.37 19.92
N LEU A 179 32.62 0.36 20.63
CA LEU A 179 34.07 0.33 20.40
C LEU A 179 34.69 -1.02 20.81
N ILE A 180 34.28 -1.57 21.95
CA ILE A 180 34.80 -2.83 22.48
C ILE A 180 34.56 -3.97 21.50
N PHE A 181 33.34 -4.14 20.97
CA PHE A 181 33.05 -5.18 19.99
C PHE A 181 33.89 -5.01 18.72
N SER A 182 34.11 -3.78 18.26
CA SER A 182 35.01 -3.54 17.12
C SER A 182 36.46 -3.94 17.41
N ILE A 183 36.98 -3.62 18.59
CA ILE A 183 38.34 -3.97 19.00
C ILE A 183 38.48 -5.49 19.17
N LEU A 184 37.55 -6.12 19.88
CA LEU A 184 37.55 -7.57 20.13
C LEU A 184 37.45 -8.36 18.82
N ARG A 185 36.62 -7.92 17.87
CA ARG A 185 36.56 -8.56 16.54
C ARG A 185 37.91 -8.55 15.83
N VAL A 186 38.65 -7.44 15.89
CA VAL A 186 39.99 -7.36 15.28
C VAL A 186 40.94 -8.36 15.96
N LEU A 187 40.91 -8.46 17.28
CA LEU A 187 41.70 -9.45 18.02
C LEU A 187 41.37 -10.88 17.58
N MET A 188 40.08 -11.22 17.51
CA MET A 188 39.62 -12.57 17.16
C MET A 188 39.96 -13.01 15.73
N VAL A 189 40.16 -12.06 14.82
CA VAL A 189 40.51 -12.32 13.42
C VAL A 189 42.03 -12.32 13.19
N GLU A 190 42.78 -11.43 13.85
CA GLU A 190 44.19 -11.20 13.54
C GLU A 190 45.20 -11.79 14.54
N TRP A 191 44.79 -12.11 15.79
CA TRP A 191 45.68 -12.71 16.79
C TRP A 191 45.59 -14.23 16.76
N ASP A 192 46.66 -14.91 17.21
CA ASP A 192 46.58 -16.32 17.54
C ASP A 192 45.86 -16.48 18.88
N ILE A 193 44.58 -16.86 18.81
CA ILE A 193 43.71 -17.01 19.98
C ILE A 193 43.67 -18.44 20.52
N THR A 194 44.44 -19.38 19.95
CA THR A 194 44.30 -20.83 20.18
C THR A 194 44.34 -21.22 21.66
N ARG A 195 45.09 -20.50 22.50
CA ARG A 195 45.22 -20.75 23.95
C ARG A 195 44.12 -20.10 24.79
N ASN A 196 43.45 -19.07 24.26
CA ASN A 196 42.54 -18.19 24.98
C ASN A 196 41.12 -18.17 24.36
N VAL A 197 40.78 -19.16 23.55
CA VAL A 197 39.51 -19.23 22.80
C VAL A 197 38.29 -19.08 23.73
N GLN A 198 38.28 -19.81 24.85
CA GLN A 198 37.16 -19.78 25.79
C GLN A 198 37.01 -18.40 26.45
N ALA A 199 38.11 -17.85 26.98
CA ALA A 199 38.09 -16.53 27.63
C ALA A 199 37.60 -15.42 26.67
N LEU A 200 38.03 -15.47 25.41
CA LEU A 200 37.57 -14.54 24.38
C LEU A 200 36.10 -14.73 24.02
N PHE A 201 35.63 -15.98 23.92
CA PHE A 201 34.22 -16.25 23.69
C PHE A 201 33.37 -15.71 24.85
N ASP A 202 33.76 -16.01 26.09
CA ASP A 202 33.07 -15.57 27.30
C ASP A 202 33.04 -14.04 27.43
N SER A 203 34.12 -13.36 27.00
CA SER A 203 34.21 -11.89 27.02
C SER A 203 33.17 -11.19 26.14
N VAL A 204 32.64 -11.90 25.14
CA VAL A 204 31.63 -11.40 24.20
C VAL A 204 30.27 -11.99 24.54
N TYR A 205 30.18 -13.30 24.72
CA TYR A 205 28.91 -14.01 24.90
C TYR A 205 28.20 -13.65 26.21
N ASN A 206 28.91 -13.15 27.23
CA ASN A 206 28.32 -12.63 28.46
C ASN A 206 27.30 -11.49 28.25
N TYR A 207 27.34 -10.79 27.11
CA TYR A 207 26.38 -9.76 26.72
C TYR A 207 25.13 -10.30 26.01
N PHE A 208 25.05 -11.61 25.77
CA PHE A 208 23.94 -12.25 25.08
C PHE A 208 22.85 -12.73 26.07
N PRO A 209 21.57 -12.38 25.88
CA PRO A 209 20.99 -11.53 24.83
C PRO A 209 21.05 -10.03 25.19
N ILE A 210 21.13 -9.16 24.18
CA ILE A 210 21.09 -7.71 24.38
C ILE A 210 19.66 -7.26 24.71
N THR A 211 19.47 -6.71 25.92
CA THR A 211 18.18 -6.19 26.42
C THR A 211 18.10 -4.67 26.45
N PHE A 212 19.07 -3.97 25.83
CA PHE A 212 19.14 -2.51 25.78
C PHE A 212 17.90 -1.88 25.13
N LYS A 213 17.38 -0.81 25.74
CA LYS A 213 16.33 0.06 25.18
C LYS A 213 16.86 1.49 25.13
N PRO A 214 16.89 2.13 23.95
CA PRO A 214 17.42 3.48 23.82
C PRO A 214 16.53 4.49 24.56
N PRO A 215 17.09 5.51 25.22
CA PRO A 215 16.33 6.60 25.81
C PRO A 215 15.52 7.39 24.75
N PRO A 216 14.32 7.90 25.09
CA PRO A 216 13.60 8.83 24.21
C PRO A 216 14.42 10.12 24.10
N ASN A 217 14.97 10.40 22.91
CA ASN A 217 15.93 11.47 22.58
C ASN A 217 17.42 11.16 22.84
N ASP A 218 17.89 9.96 22.53
CA ASP A 218 19.34 9.69 22.50
C ASP A 218 20.06 10.56 21.43
N PRO A 219 20.95 11.50 21.81
CA PRO A 219 21.66 12.35 20.85
C PRO A 219 22.69 11.59 19.99
N TYR A 220 23.02 10.34 20.35
CA TYR A 220 24.00 9.52 19.63
C TYR A 220 23.36 8.53 18.65
N GLY A 221 22.04 8.28 18.76
CA GLY A 221 21.29 7.43 17.86
C GLY A 221 21.67 5.94 17.88
N ILE A 222 22.21 5.42 19.00
CA ILE A 222 22.60 4.00 19.08
C ILE A 222 21.36 3.15 19.34
N THR A 223 21.13 2.17 18.47
CA THR A 223 20.00 1.24 18.60
C THR A 223 20.41 -0.08 19.25
N ALA A 224 19.43 -0.81 19.80
CA ALA A 224 19.67 -2.18 20.27
C ALA A 224 20.15 -3.11 19.13
N GLN A 225 19.70 -2.84 17.90
CA GLN A 225 20.10 -3.63 16.74
C GLN A 225 21.58 -3.40 16.37
N ASP A 226 22.12 -2.20 16.57
CA ASP A 226 23.54 -1.92 16.33
C ASP A 226 24.44 -2.77 17.24
N LEU A 227 24.09 -2.84 18.53
CA LEU A 227 24.80 -3.67 19.51
C LEU A 227 24.68 -5.16 19.18
N LYS A 228 23.48 -5.63 18.86
CA LYS A 228 23.25 -7.04 18.46
C LYS A 228 24.07 -7.42 17.25
N THR A 229 24.12 -6.55 16.24
CA THR A 229 24.86 -6.80 15.00
C THR A 229 26.37 -6.90 15.28
N ARG A 230 26.94 -5.96 16.04
CA ARG A 230 28.38 -6.02 16.40
C ARG A 230 28.73 -7.21 17.29
N LEU A 231 27.85 -7.57 18.21
CA LEU A 231 28.01 -8.77 19.04
C LEU A 231 28.02 -10.04 18.17
N GLN A 232 27.08 -10.14 17.21
CA GLN A 232 27.01 -11.24 16.25
C GLN A 232 28.25 -11.32 15.37
N ASP A 233 28.77 -10.17 14.91
CA ASP A 233 30.02 -10.10 14.15
C ASP A 233 31.22 -10.62 14.95
N CYS A 234 31.24 -10.42 16.28
CA CYS A 234 32.27 -10.99 17.14
C CYS A 234 32.12 -12.51 17.29
N ILE A 235 30.92 -12.98 17.61
CA ILE A 235 30.64 -14.42 17.78
C ILE A 235 30.93 -15.19 16.50
N SER A 236 30.62 -14.63 15.32
CA SER A 236 30.83 -15.29 14.02
C SER A 236 32.21 -15.03 13.39
N SER A 237 33.10 -14.28 14.06
CA SER A 237 34.39 -13.84 13.51
C SER A 237 35.38 -14.98 13.25
N THR A 238 35.31 -16.07 14.03
CA THR A 238 36.27 -17.18 13.96
C THR A 238 35.63 -18.53 14.26
N GLN A 239 35.94 -19.52 13.45
CA GLN A 239 35.41 -20.89 13.62
C GLN A 239 35.91 -21.60 14.88
N LEU A 240 36.96 -21.09 15.52
CA LEU A 240 37.46 -21.63 16.80
C LEU A 240 36.41 -21.53 17.92
N PHE A 241 35.44 -20.60 17.79
CA PHE A 241 34.32 -20.50 18.73
C PHE A 241 33.26 -21.56 18.54
N ALA A 242 33.26 -22.35 17.45
CA ALA A 242 32.20 -23.33 17.20
C ALA A 242 31.89 -24.30 18.36
N PRO A 243 32.87 -24.83 19.12
CA PRO A 243 32.61 -25.69 20.28
C PRO A 243 31.84 -25.03 21.43
N TYR A 244 31.83 -23.69 21.49
CA TYR A 244 31.13 -22.92 22.53
C TYR A 244 29.87 -22.25 21.94
N ALA A 245 30.00 -21.62 20.78
CA ALA A 245 28.93 -20.90 20.10
C ALA A 245 27.73 -21.79 19.74
N PHE A 246 27.95 -22.96 19.14
CA PHE A 246 26.83 -23.82 18.75
C PHE A 246 26.05 -24.35 19.97
N PRO A 247 26.67 -25.00 20.97
CA PRO A 247 25.94 -25.43 22.16
C PRO A 247 25.21 -24.27 22.85
N SER A 248 25.91 -23.17 23.14
CA SER A 248 25.31 -22.05 23.87
C SER A 248 24.15 -21.39 23.10
N LEU A 249 24.23 -21.25 21.77
CA LEU A 249 23.13 -20.67 20.99
C LEU A 249 21.95 -21.63 20.83
N LEU A 250 22.20 -22.94 20.70
CA LEU A 250 21.13 -23.93 20.63
C LEU A 250 20.37 -24.03 21.96
N ASP A 251 21.07 -23.98 23.10
CA ASP A 251 20.44 -23.94 24.43
C ASP A 251 19.53 -22.71 24.62
N LYS A 252 19.80 -21.60 23.92
CA LYS A 252 18.94 -20.40 23.99
C LYS A 252 17.61 -20.56 23.25
N LEU A 253 17.44 -21.61 22.45
CA LEU A 253 16.17 -21.94 21.81
C LEU A 253 15.14 -22.49 22.80
N ASP A 254 15.58 -23.00 23.96
CA ASP A 254 14.69 -23.43 25.05
C ASP A 254 14.11 -22.25 25.85
N SER A 255 14.52 -21.01 25.53
CA SER A 255 14.00 -19.79 26.17
C SER A 255 12.52 -19.57 25.87
N THR A 256 11.74 -19.15 26.86
CA THR A 256 10.36 -18.70 26.67
C THR A 256 10.26 -17.34 25.97
N SER A 257 11.36 -16.60 25.85
CA SER A 257 11.38 -15.29 25.20
C SER A 257 11.63 -15.40 23.70
N LEU A 258 10.61 -15.03 22.90
CA LEU A 258 10.68 -14.98 21.44
C LEU A 258 11.88 -14.18 20.91
N ASN A 259 12.16 -13.04 21.53
CA ASN A 259 13.28 -12.17 21.14
C ASN A 259 14.64 -12.88 21.33
N VAL A 260 14.77 -13.66 22.39
CA VAL A 260 16.00 -14.42 22.67
C VAL A 260 16.17 -15.55 21.66
N LYS A 261 15.10 -16.28 21.36
CA LYS A 261 15.12 -17.31 20.29
C LYS A 261 15.52 -16.69 18.94
N LYS A 262 14.92 -15.55 18.58
CA LYS A 262 15.22 -14.83 17.33
C LYS A 262 16.68 -14.36 17.29
N ASP A 263 17.19 -13.79 18.37
CA ASP A 263 18.59 -13.37 18.45
C ASP A 263 19.54 -14.58 18.35
N ALA A 264 19.17 -15.73 18.90
CA ALA A 264 19.95 -16.97 18.82
C ALA A 264 19.98 -17.52 17.38
N LEU A 265 18.84 -17.56 16.70
CA LEU A 265 18.73 -17.96 15.29
C LEU A 265 19.53 -17.04 14.36
N ASN A 266 19.47 -15.73 14.59
CA ASN A 266 20.28 -14.76 13.83
C ASN A 266 21.79 -14.97 14.05
N SER A 267 22.19 -15.24 15.28
CA SER A 267 23.60 -15.52 15.61
C SER A 267 24.06 -16.85 15.01
N LEU A 268 23.21 -17.89 15.02
CA LEU A 268 23.46 -19.16 14.34
C LEU A 268 23.62 -18.97 12.84
N TYR A 269 22.73 -18.19 12.20
CA TYR A 269 22.82 -17.85 10.79
C TYR A 269 24.15 -17.16 10.46
N ALA A 270 24.57 -16.18 11.28
CA ALA A 270 25.86 -15.49 11.11
C ALA A 270 27.04 -16.46 11.25
N CYS A 271 27.03 -17.34 12.26
CA CYS A 271 28.06 -18.38 12.44
C CYS A 271 28.14 -19.32 11.23
N ILE A 272 27.00 -19.81 10.74
CA ILE A 272 26.93 -20.73 9.59
C ILE A 272 27.41 -20.06 8.30
N SER A 273 27.09 -18.78 8.13
CA SER A 273 27.52 -17.99 6.97
C SER A 273 29.05 -17.79 6.94
N SER A 274 29.67 -17.59 8.10
CA SER A 274 31.09 -17.25 8.23
C SER A 274 32.01 -18.46 8.39
N TYR A 275 31.61 -19.50 9.13
CA TYR A 275 32.50 -20.61 9.48
C TYR A 275 32.85 -21.52 8.30
N GLY A 276 33.99 -22.20 8.46
CA GLY A 276 34.51 -23.16 7.49
C GLY A 276 33.60 -24.39 7.35
N PRO A 277 33.38 -24.91 6.14
CA PRO A 277 32.39 -25.98 5.94
C PRO A 277 32.68 -27.31 6.65
N ALA A 278 33.94 -27.64 6.92
CA ALA A 278 34.29 -28.83 7.72
C ALA A 278 33.77 -28.73 9.16
N THR A 279 33.86 -27.52 9.76
CA THR A 279 33.27 -27.21 11.06
C THR A 279 31.75 -27.32 11.01
N LEU A 280 31.12 -26.77 9.96
CA LEU A 280 29.67 -26.86 9.77
C LEU A 280 29.18 -28.31 9.67
N SER A 281 29.90 -29.17 8.94
CA SER A 281 29.58 -30.59 8.81
C SER A 281 29.58 -31.32 10.15
N ARG A 282 30.37 -30.87 11.14
CA ARG A 282 30.41 -31.48 12.48
C ARG A 282 29.17 -31.16 13.31
N TYR A 283 28.62 -29.94 13.16
CA TYR A 283 27.47 -29.46 13.93
C TYR A 283 26.14 -29.55 13.18
N SER A 284 26.15 -29.90 11.89
CA SER A 284 24.95 -29.83 11.04
C SER A 284 23.79 -30.68 11.54
N ILE A 285 24.06 -31.87 12.08
CA ILE A 285 23.04 -32.76 12.63
C ILE A 285 22.49 -32.21 13.95
N SER A 286 23.36 -31.68 14.83
CA SER A 286 22.92 -31.05 16.08
C SER A 286 22.02 -29.84 15.81
N VAL A 287 22.37 -29.00 14.82
CA VAL A 287 21.54 -27.87 14.42
C VAL A 287 20.18 -28.34 13.89
N TRP A 288 20.15 -29.40 13.07
CA TRP A 288 18.89 -29.99 12.62
C TRP A 288 18.05 -30.52 13.78
N ASP A 289 18.64 -31.27 14.71
CA ASP A 289 17.91 -31.90 15.80
C ASP A 289 17.27 -30.89 16.76
N SER A 290 17.89 -29.73 16.96
CA SER A 290 17.29 -28.62 17.72
C SER A 290 16.21 -27.90 16.93
N LEU A 291 16.46 -27.55 15.66
CA LEU A 291 15.55 -26.71 14.88
C LEU A 291 14.32 -27.45 14.35
N LYS A 292 14.38 -28.77 14.19
CA LYS A 292 13.23 -29.55 13.70
C LYS A 292 12.02 -29.41 14.61
N PHE A 293 12.21 -29.29 15.93
CA PHE A 293 11.10 -29.13 16.88
C PHE A 293 10.41 -27.78 16.70
N GLU A 294 11.19 -26.71 16.56
CA GLU A 294 10.67 -25.34 16.35
C GLU A 294 9.89 -25.20 15.04
N ILE A 295 10.17 -26.06 14.04
CA ILE A 295 9.46 -26.07 12.75
C ILE A 295 8.26 -27.03 12.76
N LEU A 296 8.45 -28.28 13.16
CA LEU A 296 7.40 -29.31 13.11
C LEU A 296 6.28 -29.05 14.13
N ASN A 297 6.62 -28.44 15.27
CA ASN A 297 5.68 -28.14 16.36
C ASN A 297 5.54 -26.63 16.57
N ALA A 298 5.72 -25.83 15.51
CA ALA A 298 5.69 -24.38 15.56
C ALA A 298 4.44 -23.85 16.26
N GLN A 299 4.64 -23.13 17.36
CA GLN A 299 3.60 -22.32 18.01
C GLN A 299 3.56 -20.90 17.42
N GLU A 300 4.73 -20.41 16.99
CA GLU A 300 4.96 -19.07 16.47
C GLU A 300 5.60 -19.17 15.08
N GLU A 301 4.89 -18.74 14.04
CA GLU A 301 5.32 -18.90 12.64
C GLU A 301 6.68 -18.22 12.37
N ILE A 302 6.93 -17.07 12.99
CA ILE A 302 8.17 -16.29 12.83
C ILE A 302 9.41 -17.12 13.22
N ILE A 303 9.33 -17.94 14.27
CA ILE A 303 10.46 -18.77 14.72
C ILE A 303 10.69 -19.93 13.76
N ALA A 304 9.61 -20.51 13.22
CA ALA A 304 9.72 -21.56 12.21
C ALA A 304 10.37 -21.03 10.93
N GLU A 305 9.99 -19.84 10.46
CA GLU A 305 10.60 -19.18 9.29
C GLU A 305 12.09 -18.88 9.49
N GLU A 306 12.47 -18.31 10.63
CA GLU A 306 13.89 -18.04 10.95
C GLU A 306 14.70 -19.34 11.09
N SER A 307 14.09 -20.41 11.64
CA SER A 307 14.71 -21.73 11.72
C SER A 307 14.92 -22.35 10.34
N LEU A 308 13.92 -22.25 9.44
CA LEU A 308 14.03 -22.67 8.05
C LEU A 308 15.14 -21.91 7.32
N ARG A 309 15.29 -20.61 7.56
CA ARG A 309 16.37 -19.78 7.00
C ARG A 309 17.75 -20.24 7.45
N VAL A 310 17.90 -20.63 8.71
CA VAL A 310 19.15 -21.20 9.25
C VAL A 310 19.48 -22.53 8.57
N LEU A 311 18.52 -23.46 8.47
CA LEU A 311 18.71 -24.75 7.81
C LEU A 311 19.04 -24.60 6.31
N GLN A 312 18.38 -23.66 5.62
CA GLN A 312 18.66 -23.35 4.22
C GLN A 312 20.08 -22.81 4.03
N CYS A 313 20.52 -21.88 4.89
CA CYS A 313 21.88 -21.36 4.85
C CYS A 313 22.90 -22.48 5.06
N LEU A 314 22.65 -23.38 6.00
CA LEU A 314 23.50 -24.54 6.26
C LEU A 314 23.59 -25.45 5.04
N ALA A 315 22.47 -25.81 4.41
CA ALA A 315 22.47 -26.58 3.17
C ALA A 315 23.27 -25.89 2.05
N LYS A 316 23.07 -24.58 1.87
CA LYS A 316 23.82 -23.78 0.89
C LYS A 316 25.32 -23.79 1.16
N ARG A 317 25.74 -23.63 2.43
CA ARG A 317 27.14 -23.62 2.85
C ARG A 317 27.80 -25.00 2.76
N LEU A 318 27.07 -26.08 2.99
CA LEU A 318 27.57 -27.45 2.80
C LEU A 318 27.63 -27.86 1.31
N SER A 319 26.86 -27.20 0.45
CA SER A 319 26.86 -27.45 -1.00
C SER A 319 28.16 -27.03 -1.70
N THR A 320 28.94 -26.12 -1.11
CA THR A 320 30.20 -25.63 -1.69
C THR A 320 31.37 -26.63 -1.54
N LEU A 321 31.23 -27.64 -0.69
CA LEU A 321 32.31 -28.56 -0.32
C LEU A 321 32.63 -29.63 -1.34
N THR A 322 31.68 -30.05 -2.17
CA THR A 322 31.87 -31.24 -3.01
C THR A 322 30.90 -31.27 -4.19
N ALA A 323 31.47 -31.38 -5.39
CA ALA A 323 30.78 -31.88 -6.56
C ALA A 323 30.33 -33.33 -6.32
N ARG A 324 29.01 -33.57 -6.45
CA ARG A 324 28.39 -34.82 -6.93
C ARG A 324 28.85 -36.17 -6.32
N SER A 325 28.91 -36.30 -4.99
CA SER A 325 29.00 -37.62 -4.34
C SER A 325 27.93 -37.82 -3.27
N GLN A 326 27.33 -39.03 -3.23
CA GLN A 326 26.40 -39.48 -2.19
C GLN A 326 27.04 -39.55 -0.78
N THR A 327 28.36 -39.41 -0.69
CA THR A 327 29.12 -39.35 0.57
C THR A 327 29.46 -37.93 1.03
N SER A 328 28.97 -36.90 0.33
CA SER A 328 29.22 -35.49 0.67
C SER A 328 28.65 -35.09 2.03
N ALA A 329 29.24 -34.05 2.65
CA ALA A 329 28.73 -33.47 3.89
C ALA A 329 27.26 -33.02 3.78
N LEU A 330 26.89 -32.48 2.61
CA LEU A 330 25.50 -32.13 2.30
C LEU A 330 24.59 -33.37 2.29
N ALA A 331 24.99 -34.47 1.65
CA ALA A 331 24.21 -35.69 1.63
C ALA A 331 24.03 -36.29 3.03
N GLN A 332 25.09 -36.27 3.86
CA GLN A 332 25.01 -36.72 5.26
C GLN A 332 24.03 -35.86 6.09
N TYR A 333 24.03 -34.55 5.87
CA TYR A 333 23.08 -33.62 6.50
C TYR A 333 21.63 -33.83 6.03
N LEU A 334 21.40 -33.99 4.72
CA LEU A 334 20.06 -34.12 4.14
C LEU A 334 19.42 -35.50 4.38
N LYS A 335 20.21 -36.56 4.60
CA LYS A 335 19.72 -37.92 4.79
C LYS A 335 18.70 -38.07 5.95
N PRO A 336 18.99 -37.65 7.20
CA PRO A 336 18.00 -37.71 8.27
C PRO A 336 16.80 -36.78 8.01
N ILE A 337 17.01 -35.63 7.37
CA ILE A 337 15.94 -34.66 7.08
C ILE A 337 14.93 -35.23 6.07
N THR A 338 15.43 -35.73 4.94
CA THR A 338 14.58 -36.35 3.90
C THR A 338 13.86 -37.59 4.42
N LYS A 339 14.50 -38.37 5.30
CA LYS A 339 13.85 -39.49 5.99
C LYS A 339 12.67 -39.01 6.85
N GLU A 340 12.88 -38.02 7.71
CA GLU A 340 11.82 -37.43 8.55
C GLU A 340 10.69 -36.87 7.68
N CYS A 341 11.00 -36.05 6.67
CA CYS A 341 9.98 -35.49 5.79
C CYS A 341 9.20 -36.58 5.04
N ASN A 342 9.86 -37.64 4.55
CA ASN A 342 9.18 -38.76 3.90
C ASN A 342 8.23 -39.50 4.87
N GLU A 343 8.61 -39.67 6.14
CA GLU A 343 7.75 -40.28 7.16
C GLU A 343 6.51 -39.41 7.43
N GLN A 344 6.71 -38.11 7.61
CA GLN A 344 5.61 -37.14 7.84
C GLN A 344 4.67 -37.01 6.62
N LEU A 345 5.17 -37.23 5.40
CA LEU A 345 4.37 -37.12 4.17
C LEU A 345 3.63 -38.40 3.77
N ARG A 346 3.82 -39.52 4.49
CA ARG A 346 2.98 -40.72 4.31
C ARG A 346 1.52 -40.46 4.65
N GLU A 347 1.30 -39.64 5.68
CA GLU A 347 -0.02 -39.18 6.10
C GLU A 347 -0.11 -37.65 5.96
N PRO A 348 -0.29 -37.14 4.72
CA PRO A 348 -0.14 -35.73 4.40
C PRO A 348 -1.26 -34.85 5.00
N GLN A 349 -2.24 -35.45 5.66
CA GLN A 349 -3.32 -34.77 6.39
C GLN A 349 -2.95 -34.45 7.84
N GLN A 350 -1.86 -35.02 8.36
CA GLN A 350 -1.41 -34.74 9.72
C GLN A 350 -0.81 -33.33 9.82
N LYS A 351 -0.88 -32.72 11.02
CA LYS A 351 -0.39 -31.36 11.28
C LYS A 351 1.06 -31.15 10.88
N GLN A 352 1.90 -32.19 11.01
CA GLN A 352 3.33 -32.14 10.73
C GLN A 352 3.69 -32.23 9.24
N ALA A 353 2.75 -32.61 8.37
CA ALA A 353 2.98 -32.71 6.94
C ALA A 353 3.24 -31.34 6.29
N GLN A 354 2.53 -30.28 6.72
CA GLN A 354 2.76 -28.93 6.19
C GLN A 354 4.17 -28.39 6.52
N PRO A 355 4.62 -28.41 7.78
CA PRO A 355 6.02 -28.09 8.11
C PRO A 355 7.03 -28.94 7.34
N ALA A 356 6.79 -30.24 7.18
CA ALA A 356 7.66 -31.11 6.39
C ALA A 356 7.80 -30.64 4.93
N ARG A 357 6.69 -30.22 4.29
CA ARG A 357 6.73 -29.61 2.94
C ARG A 357 7.55 -28.32 2.91
N GLN A 358 7.41 -27.47 3.91
CA GLN A 358 8.18 -26.21 4.00
C GLN A 358 9.68 -26.46 4.17
N ILE A 359 10.07 -27.47 4.96
CA ILE A 359 11.46 -27.92 5.08
C ILE A 359 12.00 -28.35 3.71
N LEU A 360 11.27 -29.22 3.00
CA LEU A 360 11.68 -29.68 1.67
C LEU A 360 11.80 -28.53 0.67
N ARG A 361 10.81 -27.61 0.63
CA ARG A 361 10.84 -26.40 -0.19
C ARG A 361 12.08 -25.56 0.09
N SER A 362 12.31 -25.22 1.36
CA SER A 362 13.40 -24.34 1.79
C SER A 362 14.77 -24.94 1.46
N LEU A 363 14.97 -26.22 1.78
CA LEU A 363 16.25 -26.88 1.54
C LEU A 363 16.52 -27.15 0.06
N SER A 364 15.49 -27.49 -0.72
CA SER A 364 15.65 -27.73 -2.16
C SER A 364 15.96 -26.47 -2.95
N SER A 365 15.54 -25.28 -2.50
CA SER A 365 15.93 -24.01 -3.11
C SER A 365 17.29 -23.47 -2.66
N ALA A 366 17.97 -24.13 -1.70
CA ALA A 366 19.25 -23.67 -1.17
C ALA A 366 20.39 -23.71 -2.21
N SER A 367 20.40 -24.76 -3.06
CA SER A 367 21.39 -24.98 -4.11
C SER A 367 20.93 -26.08 -5.06
N LEU A 368 21.51 -26.15 -6.27
CA LEU A 368 21.25 -27.24 -7.21
C LEU A 368 21.65 -28.63 -6.65
N ALA A 369 22.74 -28.71 -5.89
CA ALA A 369 23.17 -29.97 -5.27
C ALA A 369 22.14 -30.45 -4.23
N SER A 370 21.61 -29.52 -3.43
CA SER A 370 20.55 -29.79 -2.46
C SER A 370 19.26 -30.21 -3.16
N PHE A 371 18.86 -29.47 -4.21
CA PHE A 371 17.72 -29.82 -5.07
C PHE A 371 17.85 -31.26 -5.60
N THR A 372 18.98 -31.59 -6.20
CA THR A 372 19.23 -32.92 -6.81
C THR A 372 19.09 -34.05 -5.79
N LEU A 373 19.73 -33.92 -4.63
CA LEU A 373 19.69 -34.94 -3.59
C LEU A 373 18.28 -35.10 -2.99
N ILE A 374 17.55 -33.99 -2.80
CA ILE A 374 16.18 -34.02 -2.29
C ILE A 374 15.24 -34.66 -3.31
N ILE A 375 15.31 -34.27 -4.59
CA ILE A 375 14.46 -34.86 -5.64
C ILE A 375 14.68 -36.37 -5.74
N GLN A 376 15.94 -36.83 -5.73
CA GLN A 376 16.28 -38.26 -5.76
C GLN A 376 15.76 -39.04 -4.54
N ALA A 377 15.71 -38.41 -3.36
CA ALA A 377 15.29 -39.06 -2.12
C ALA A 377 13.77 -39.00 -1.86
N VAL A 378 13.05 -38.05 -2.45
CA VAL A 378 11.67 -37.72 -2.05
C VAL A 378 10.64 -37.99 -3.16
N VAL A 379 10.95 -37.72 -4.43
CA VAL A 379 9.93 -37.76 -5.50
C VAL A 379 9.40 -39.18 -5.73
N ALA A 380 10.27 -40.19 -5.81
CA ALA A 380 9.83 -41.57 -6.00
C ALA A 380 8.98 -42.11 -4.82
N PRO A 381 9.37 -41.91 -3.54
CA PRO A 381 8.49 -42.21 -2.40
C PRO A 381 7.15 -41.47 -2.44
N LEU A 382 7.13 -40.18 -2.77
CA LEU A 382 5.87 -39.43 -2.87
C LEU A 382 4.96 -39.97 -3.98
N LEU A 383 5.52 -40.37 -5.12
CA LEU A 383 4.75 -40.99 -6.21
C LEU A 383 4.15 -42.33 -5.79
N ALA A 384 4.89 -43.14 -5.02
CA ALA A 384 4.36 -44.39 -4.48
C ALA A 384 3.20 -44.15 -3.52
N VAL A 385 3.34 -43.20 -2.58
CA VAL A 385 2.25 -42.82 -1.65
C VAL A 385 1.05 -42.25 -2.41
N TYR A 386 1.26 -41.53 -3.52
CA TYR A 386 0.18 -41.02 -4.36
C TYR A 386 -0.59 -42.13 -5.09
N GLN A 387 0.11 -43.15 -5.59
CA GLN A 387 -0.51 -44.31 -6.24
C GLN A 387 -1.39 -45.12 -5.26
N ASP A 388 -0.95 -45.24 -4.01
CA ASP A 388 -1.66 -45.98 -2.95
C ASP A 388 -2.67 -45.12 -2.18
N ALA A 389 -2.84 -43.84 -2.55
CA ALA A 389 -3.66 -42.90 -1.79
C ALA A 389 -5.16 -43.24 -1.85
N ASP A 390 -5.75 -43.45 -0.67
CA ASP A 390 -7.16 -43.71 -0.46
C ASP A 390 -7.97 -42.40 -0.37
N GLY A 391 -8.12 -41.73 -1.51
CA GLY A 391 -9.08 -40.64 -1.69
C GLY A 391 -8.48 -39.28 -2.05
N ILE A 392 -9.37 -38.39 -2.49
CA ILE A 392 -9.02 -37.11 -3.13
C ILE A 392 -8.32 -36.14 -2.17
N ALA A 393 -8.71 -36.11 -0.89
CA ALA A 393 -8.07 -35.24 0.10
C ALA A 393 -6.58 -35.58 0.31
N LYS A 394 -6.25 -36.89 0.34
CA LYS A 394 -4.86 -37.37 0.47
C LYS A 394 -4.07 -37.08 -0.81
N GLN A 395 -4.66 -37.39 -1.98
CA GLN A 395 -4.07 -37.06 -3.28
C GLN A 395 -3.79 -35.57 -3.43
N ARG A 396 -4.74 -34.69 -3.04
CA ARG A 396 -4.58 -33.23 -3.08
C ARG A 396 -3.38 -32.77 -2.25
N ALA A 397 -3.27 -33.23 -1.00
CA ALA A 397 -2.18 -32.84 -0.11
C ALA A 397 -0.80 -33.29 -0.64
N LEU A 398 -0.74 -34.43 -1.35
CA LEU A 398 0.46 -34.87 -2.06
C LEU A 398 0.77 -34.00 -3.28
N LEU A 399 -0.23 -33.59 -4.07
CA LEU A 399 -0.02 -32.64 -5.16
C LEU A 399 0.55 -31.31 -4.66
N GLU A 400 0.06 -30.80 -3.54
CA GLU A 400 0.62 -29.59 -2.90
C GLU A 400 2.10 -29.78 -2.50
N SER A 401 2.52 -31.00 -2.16
CA SER A 401 3.94 -31.33 -1.91
C SER A 401 4.78 -31.25 -3.18
N PHE A 402 4.27 -31.76 -4.30
CA PHE A 402 4.93 -31.62 -5.61
C PHE A 402 5.00 -30.16 -6.06
N VAL A 403 3.93 -29.38 -5.87
CA VAL A 403 3.91 -27.94 -6.20
C VAL A 403 5.02 -27.21 -5.45
N ALA A 404 5.23 -27.51 -4.16
CA ALA A 404 6.34 -26.93 -3.39
C ALA A 404 7.71 -27.28 -3.99
N LEU A 405 7.91 -28.51 -4.47
CA LEU A 405 9.15 -28.88 -5.16
C LEU A 405 9.29 -28.18 -6.53
N PHE A 406 8.19 -27.93 -7.24
CA PHE A 406 8.20 -27.18 -8.50
C PHE A 406 8.54 -25.70 -8.27
N ASP A 407 8.05 -25.09 -7.20
CA ASP A 407 8.44 -23.74 -6.82
C ASP A 407 9.96 -23.66 -6.55
N SER A 408 10.53 -24.67 -5.87
CA SER A 408 12.00 -24.76 -5.73
C SER A 408 12.72 -24.95 -7.06
N ALA A 409 12.14 -25.70 -8.01
CA ALA A 409 12.71 -25.85 -9.34
C ALA A 409 12.75 -24.49 -10.07
N ILE A 410 11.70 -23.67 -9.94
CA ILE A 410 11.67 -22.31 -10.50
C ILE A 410 12.76 -21.44 -9.87
N ASP A 411 12.98 -21.51 -8.56
CA ASP A 411 14.04 -20.74 -7.90
C ASP A 411 15.45 -21.10 -8.41
N ILE A 412 15.69 -22.39 -8.69
CA ILE A 412 17.00 -22.90 -9.13
C ILE A 412 17.24 -22.68 -10.62
N PHE A 413 16.29 -23.09 -11.47
CA PHE A 413 16.44 -23.09 -12.94
C PHE A 413 15.92 -21.82 -13.60
N GLY A 414 15.12 -21.03 -12.88
CA GLY A 414 14.47 -19.82 -13.38
C GLY A 414 13.25 -20.11 -14.25
N THR A 415 12.71 -19.03 -14.82
CA THR A 415 11.63 -19.09 -15.80
C THR A 415 12.15 -18.92 -17.23
N TRP A 416 11.29 -19.05 -18.23
CA TRP A 416 11.66 -18.81 -19.62
C TRP A 416 12.20 -17.40 -19.90
N THR A 417 11.79 -16.39 -19.12
CA THR A 417 12.25 -15.00 -19.27
C THR A 417 13.38 -14.63 -18.30
N THR A 418 13.42 -15.27 -17.13
CA THR A 418 14.45 -15.04 -16.11
C THR A 418 15.35 -16.26 -15.96
N PRO A 419 16.58 -16.25 -16.52
CA PRO A 419 17.48 -17.38 -16.39
C PRO A 419 17.86 -17.62 -14.91
N GLY A 420 17.80 -18.87 -14.46
CA GLY A 420 18.32 -19.28 -13.15
C GLY A 420 19.84 -19.15 -13.05
N SER A 421 20.38 -19.46 -11.88
CA SER A 421 21.81 -19.23 -11.57
C SER A 421 22.78 -20.06 -12.42
N ASP A 422 22.32 -21.14 -13.07
CA ASP A 422 23.19 -21.99 -13.91
C ASP A 422 22.43 -22.60 -15.11
N PRO A 423 22.69 -22.18 -16.36
CA PRO A 423 21.87 -22.54 -17.53
C PRO A 423 22.18 -23.91 -18.17
N ALA A 424 23.15 -24.68 -17.67
CA ALA A 424 23.73 -25.83 -18.38
C ALA A 424 23.55 -27.20 -17.71
N LEU A 425 22.63 -27.34 -16.73
CA LEU A 425 22.52 -28.55 -15.91
C LEU A 425 21.13 -29.18 -15.98
N GLU A 426 21.10 -30.50 -16.16
CA GLU A 426 19.88 -31.30 -16.32
C GLU A 426 19.00 -31.23 -15.07
N ASN A 427 17.71 -30.95 -15.26
CA ASN A 427 16.75 -30.92 -14.17
C ASN A 427 16.44 -32.37 -13.72
N PRO A 428 16.71 -32.75 -12.45
CA PRO A 428 16.46 -34.11 -11.97
C PRO A 428 14.98 -34.50 -11.93
N LEU A 429 14.05 -33.54 -12.05
CA LEU A 429 12.63 -33.83 -12.25
C LEU A 429 12.32 -34.42 -13.63
N SER A 430 13.22 -34.27 -14.61
CA SER A 430 12.99 -34.71 -16.00
C SER A 430 12.74 -36.21 -16.10
N SER A 431 13.36 -37.02 -15.23
CA SER A 431 13.10 -38.47 -15.17
C SER A 431 11.68 -38.83 -14.74
N PHE A 432 10.94 -37.88 -14.18
CA PHE A 432 9.56 -38.05 -13.71
C PHE A 432 8.56 -37.21 -14.52
N GLN A 433 9.02 -36.53 -15.57
CA GLN A 433 8.24 -35.53 -16.31
C GLN A 433 6.90 -36.08 -16.82
N GLU A 434 6.92 -37.15 -17.62
CA GLU A 434 5.70 -37.73 -18.21
C GLU A 434 4.69 -38.11 -17.12
N ARG A 435 5.17 -38.73 -16.04
CA ARG A 435 4.31 -39.16 -14.93
C ARG A 435 3.69 -37.99 -14.17
N LEU A 436 4.45 -36.91 -13.97
CA LEU A 436 3.94 -35.70 -13.32
C LEU A 436 2.91 -34.99 -14.21
N ILE A 437 3.15 -34.90 -15.52
CA ILE A 437 2.18 -34.37 -16.49
C ILE A 437 0.89 -35.20 -16.45
N GLU A 438 0.99 -36.53 -16.50
CA GLU A 438 -0.15 -37.44 -16.44
C GLU A 438 -0.98 -37.24 -15.16
N ILE A 439 -0.33 -37.28 -14.00
CA ILE A 439 -0.99 -37.14 -12.69
C ILE A 439 -1.73 -35.80 -12.59
N PHE A 440 -1.06 -34.70 -12.90
CA PHE A 440 -1.64 -33.36 -12.78
C PHE A 440 -2.72 -33.10 -13.84
N SER A 441 -2.55 -33.62 -15.06
CA SER A 441 -3.57 -33.50 -16.12
C SER A 441 -4.82 -34.32 -15.81
N GLN A 442 -4.65 -35.55 -15.33
CA GLN A 442 -5.76 -36.41 -14.89
C GLN A 442 -6.49 -35.79 -13.69
N ALA A 443 -5.77 -35.21 -12.73
CA ALA A 443 -6.36 -34.54 -11.58
C ALA A 443 -7.10 -33.24 -11.96
N LEU A 444 -6.67 -32.54 -13.01
CA LEU A 444 -7.35 -31.34 -13.51
C LEU A 444 -8.59 -31.65 -14.38
N MET A 445 -8.44 -32.58 -15.34
CA MET A 445 -9.46 -32.83 -16.37
C MET A 445 -10.29 -34.09 -16.12
N GLY A 446 -9.74 -35.09 -15.43
CA GLY A 446 -10.38 -36.38 -15.20
C GLY A 446 -11.15 -36.49 -13.87
N SER A 447 -10.94 -35.56 -12.94
CA SER A 447 -11.66 -35.58 -11.65
C SER A 447 -13.11 -35.10 -11.79
N ALA A 448 -13.94 -35.44 -10.80
CA ALA A 448 -15.30 -34.92 -10.73
C ALA A 448 -15.31 -33.38 -10.73
N LYS A 449 -16.29 -32.84 -11.43
CA LYS A 449 -16.46 -31.41 -11.68
C LYS A 449 -16.62 -30.59 -10.37
N ASP A 450 -17.13 -31.22 -9.30
CA ASP A 450 -17.35 -30.57 -7.99
C ASP A 450 -16.09 -30.49 -7.11
N GLU A 451 -15.03 -31.23 -7.47
CA GLU A 451 -13.76 -31.29 -6.71
C GLU A 451 -12.84 -30.09 -7.00
N THR A 452 -13.40 -28.90 -6.82
CA THR A 452 -12.78 -27.61 -7.20
C THR A 452 -11.38 -27.46 -6.60
N SER A 453 -11.21 -27.84 -5.34
CA SER A 453 -9.94 -27.64 -4.64
C SER A 453 -8.81 -28.54 -5.13
N PHE A 454 -9.12 -29.79 -5.52
CA PHE A 454 -8.15 -30.72 -6.10
C PHE A 454 -7.72 -30.29 -7.49
N ARG A 455 -8.69 -29.85 -8.31
CA ARG A 455 -8.46 -29.29 -9.64
C ARG A 455 -7.64 -28.00 -9.58
N LEU A 456 -7.91 -27.14 -8.58
CA LEU A 456 -7.15 -25.91 -8.38
C LEU A 456 -5.67 -26.18 -8.06
N THR A 457 -5.37 -27.11 -7.14
CA THR A 457 -3.99 -27.54 -6.86
C THR A 457 -3.33 -28.10 -8.12
N SER A 458 -4.08 -28.87 -8.92
CA SER A 458 -3.56 -29.47 -10.15
C SER A 458 -3.21 -28.41 -11.21
N LEU A 459 -4.10 -27.43 -11.40
CA LEU A 459 -3.89 -26.28 -12.28
C LEU A 459 -2.64 -25.49 -11.85
N GLN A 460 -2.48 -25.24 -10.55
CA GLN A 460 -1.29 -24.57 -10.01
C GLN A 460 -0.01 -25.35 -10.36
N GLY A 461 -0.01 -26.67 -10.20
CA GLY A 461 1.13 -27.51 -10.57
C GLY A 461 1.47 -27.45 -12.05
N LEU A 462 0.50 -27.59 -12.94
CA LEU A 462 0.72 -27.47 -14.40
C LEU A 462 1.26 -26.09 -14.78
N LEU A 463 0.75 -25.03 -14.15
CA LEU A 463 1.27 -23.68 -14.34
C LEU A 463 2.74 -23.57 -13.90
N ARG A 464 3.12 -24.11 -12.73
CA ARG A 464 4.52 -24.12 -12.29
C ARG A 464 5.41 -24.89 -13.26
N LEU A 465 5.00 -26.09 -13.67
CA LEU A 465 5.74 -26.91 -14.63
C LEU A 465 5.95 -26.18 -15.97
N SER A 466 4.92 -25.48 -16.48
CA SER A 466 5.02 -24.68 -17.71
C SER A 466 5.96 -23.48 -17.58
N SER A 467 6.15 -22.98 -16.36
CA SER A 467 6.99 -21.82 -16.08
C SER A 467 8.48 -22.18 -15.95
N VAL A 468 8.80 -23.40 -15.51
CA VAL A 468 10.19 -23.87 -15.35
C VAL A 468 10.89 -23.85 -16.71
N ARG A 469 12.02 -23.14 -16.76
CA ARG A 469 12.81 -22.97 -17.98
C ARG A 469 13.26 -24.31 -18.55
N GLY A 470 12.93 -24.57 -19.83
CA GLY A 470 13.44 -25.73 -20.56
C GLY A 470 12.96 -27.08 -20.03
N PHE A 471 11.97 -27.10 -19.13
CA PHE A 471 11.39 -28.34 -18.64
C PHE A 471 10.42 -28.90 -19.68
N LEU A 472 9.37 -28.16 -20.05
CA LEU A 472 8.38 -28.59 -21.05
C LEU A 472 8.67 -28.07 -22.46
N GLN A 473 8.27 -28.85 -23.45
CA GLN A 473 8.22 -28.48 -24.86
C GLN A 473 6.99 -27.62 -25.18
N GLU A 474 7.01 -26.90 -26.31
CA GLU A 474 5.92 -25.97 -26.66
C GLU A 474 4.58 -26.66 -26.91
N ASN A 475 4.59 -27.87 -27.46
CA ASN A 475 3.39 -28.71 -27.65
C ASN A 475 2.79 -29.16 -26.31
N GLU A 476 3.61 -29.46 -25.30
CA GLU A 476 3.14 -29.85 -23.97
C GLU A 476 2.52 -28.65 -23.24
N ILE A 477 3.14 -27.47 -23.33
CA ILE A 477 2.55 -26.23 -22.80
C ILE A 477 1.26 -25.89 -23.57
N GLY A 478 1.23 -26.11 -24.88
CA GLY A 478 0.05 -25.92 -25.72
C GLY A 478 -1.13 -26.79 -25.27
N LEU A 479 -0.88 -28.03 -24.84
CA LEU A 479 -1.91 -28.89 -24.25
C LEU A 479 -2.50 -28.29 -22.97
N PHE A 480 -1.67 -27.67 -22.13
CA PHE A 480 -2.17 -27.02 -20.91
C PHE A 480 -3.02 -25.79 -21.24
N VAL A 481 -2.63 -25.01 -22.25
CA VAL A 481 -3.44 -23.90 -22.76
C VAL A 481 -4.82 -24.41 -23.19
N GLN A 482 -4.90 -25.53 -23.92
CA GLN A 482 -6.16 -26.13 -24.32
C GLN A 482 -7.03 -26.58 -23.13
N TYR A 483 -6.43 -27.15 -22.07
CA TYR A 483 -7.16 -27.49 -20.85
C TYR A 483 -7.75 -26.25 -20.16
N LEU A 484 -6.98 -25.17 -20.08
CA LEU A 484 -7.43 -23.91 -19.49
C LEU A 484 -8.53 -23.26 -20.33
N ASP A 485 -8.42 -23.33 -21.67
CA ASP A 485 -9.45 -22.87 -22.59
C ASP A 485 -10.76 -23.66 -22.40
N ASP A 486 -10.68 -24.99 -22.31
CA ASP A 486 -11.85 -25.85 -22.08
C ASP A 486 -12.55 -25.52 -20.75
N ILE A 487 -11.80 -25.30 -19.68
CA ILE A 487 -12.34 -24.86 -18.38
C ILE A 487 -13.09 -23.52 -18.52
N LEU A 488 -12.51 -22.56 -19.25
CA LEU A 488 -13.10 -21.23 -19.42
C LEU A 488 -14.29 -21.20 -20.40
N LEU A 489 -14.35 -22.12 -21.35
CA LEU A 489 -15.41 -22.19 -22.35
C LEU A 489 -16.58 -23.08 -21.93
N THR A 490 -16.34 -24.16 -21.18
CA THR A 490 -17.37 -25.17 -20.87
C THR A 490 -17.92 -25.09 -19.45
N GLU A 491 -17.20 -24.52 -18.48
CA GLU A 491 -17.66 -24.51 -17.09
C GLU A 491 -18.50 -23.29 -16.72
N THR A 492 -19.63 -23.54 -16.05
CA THR A 492 -20.62 -22.53 -15.63
C THR A 492 -20.08 -21.53 -14.61
N SER A 493 -20.67 -20.33 -14.58
CA SER A 493 -20.33 -19.20 -13.69
C SER A 493 -20.41 -19.48 -12.18
N VAL A 494 -21.01 -20.60 -11.76
CA VAL A 494 -21.06 -21.04 -10.34
C VAL A 494 -19.66 -21.37 -9.80
N ARG A 495 -18.69 -21.71 -10.68
CA ARG A 495 -17.31 -22.07 -10.30
C ARG A 495 -16.32 -20.95 -10.58
N ALA A 496 -16.58 -19.79 -9.99
CA ALA A 496 -15.79 -18.59 -10.22
C ALA A 496 -14.29 -18.76 -9.85
N GLU A 497 -13.98 -19.56 -8.82
CA GLU A 497 -12.60 -19.76 -8.35
C GLU A 497 -11.71 -20.46 -9.38
N LEU A 498 -12.18 -21.57 -9.96
CA LEU A 498 -11.42 -22.32 -10.95
C LEU A 498 -11.27 -21.53 -12.26
N ARG A 499 -12.34 -20.86 -12.71
CA ARG A 499 -12.29 -19.97 -13.88
C ARG A 499 -11.28 -18.85 -13.68
N LYS A 500 -11.30 -18.19 -12.52
CA LYS A 500 -10.32 -17.14 -12.19
C LYS A 500 -8.90 -17.69 -12.23
N ALA A 501 -8.66 -18.84 -11.61
CA ALA A 501 -7.34 -19.48 -11.62
C ALA A 501 -6.89 -19.86 -13.05
N ALA A 502 -7.80 -20.30 -13.91
CA ALA A 502 -7.50 -20.61 -15.31
C ALA A 502 -7.14 -19.35 -16.10
N THR A 503 -7.86 -18.25 -15.90
CA THR A 503 -7.51 -16.96 -16.51
C THR A 503 -6.14 -16.47 -16.02
N ASP A 504 -5.87 -16.54 -14.72
CA ASP A 504 -4.59 -16.16 -14.13
C ASP A 504 -3.45 -17.05 -14.65
N ALA A 505 -3.70 -18.33 -14.90
CA ALA A 505 -2.73 -19.26 -15.50
C ALA A 505 -2.46 -18.95 -16.98
N LEU A 506 -3.48 -18.67 -17.80
CA LEU A 506 -3.28 -18.24 -19.18
C LEU A 506 -2.50 -16.91 -19.24
N ALA A 507 -2.80 -15.97 -18.35
CA ALA A 507 -2.05 -14.72 -18.21
C ALA A 507 -0.62 -14.94 -17.65
N GLY A 508 -0.40 -15.98 -16.86
CA GLY A 508 0.94 -16.40 -16.42
C GLY A 508 1.76 -16.97 -17.56
N ILE A 509 1.17 -17.86 -18.36
CA ILE A 509 1.81 -18.46 -19.54
C ILE A 509 2.10 -17.38 -20.60
N SER A 510 1.19 -16.41 -20.78
CA SER A 510 1.32 -15.36 -21.77
C SER A 510 2.58 -14.50 -21.61
N LYS A 511 3.04 -14.28 -20.38
CA LYS A 511 4.29 -13.58 -20.05
C LYS A 511 5.53 -14.24 -20.64
N HIS A 512 5.50 -15.55 -20.81
CA HIS A 512 6.66 -16.37 -21.17
C HIS A 512 6.55 -16.97 -22.57
N LYS A 513 5.32 -17.28 -23.02
CA LYS A 513 5.00 -17.93 -24.30
C LYS A 513 3.76 -17.27 -24.95
N PRO A 514 3.82 -15.98 -25.33
CA PRO A 514 2.66 -15.26 -25.85
C PRO A 514 2.11 -15.84 -27.17
N ARG A 515 2.97 -16.47 -27.99
CA ARG A 515 2.57 -17.10 -29.25
C ARG A 515 1.56 -18.23 -29.05
N LEU A 516 1.75 -19.08 -28.05
CA LEU A 516 0.81 -20.18 -27.75
C LEU A 516 -0.59 -19.65 -27.43
N ILE A 517 -0.68 -18.53 -26.72
CA ILE A 517 -1.96 -17.89 -26.41
C ILE A 517 -2.61 -17.30 -27.68
N MET A 518 -1.81 -16.69 -28.57
CA MET A 518 -2.31 -16.13 -29.84
C MET A 518 -2.75 -17.20 -30.84
N ASP A 519 -2.11 -18.36 -30.82
CA ASP A 519 -2.31 -19.45 -31.79
C ASP A 519 -3.36 -20.48 -31.35
N ILE A 520 -3.57 -20.64 -30.03
CA ILE A 520 -4.50 -21.64 -29.47
C ILE A 520 -5.72 -20.96 -28.84
N ALA A 521 -5.50 -20.21 -27.75
CA ALA A 521 -6.59 -19.65 -26.95
C ALA A 521 -7.42 -18.63 -27.74
N PHE A 522 -6.77 -17.67 -28.39
CA PHE A 522 -7.46 -16.60 -29.12
C PHE A 522 -8.40 -17.11 -30.22
N PRO A 523 -7.97 -18.01 -31.12
CA PRO A 523 -8.88 -18.63 -32.08
C PRO A 523 -10.05 -19.35 -31.41
N ALA A 524 -9.82 -20.09 -30.31
CA ALA A 524 -10.86 -20.80 -29.58
C ALA A 524 -11.91 -19.84 -29.00
N PHE A 525 -11.50 -18.79 -28.28
CA PHE A 525 -12.41 -17.77 -27.74
C PHE A 525 -13.09 -16.94 -28.83
N MET A 526 -12.39 -16.59 -29.91
CA MET A 526 -13.01 -15.82 -31.01
C MET A 526 -14.08 -16.63 -31.76
N ALA A 527 -13.94 -17.96 -31.82
CA ALA A 527 -14.91 -18.84 -32.47
C ALA A 527 -16.24 -18.93 -31.71
N THR A 528 -16.25 -18.67 -30.39
CA THR A 528 -17.48 -18.69 -29.58
C THR A 528 -18.25 -17.36 -29.63
N LEU A 529 -17.65 -16.29 -30.14
CA LEU A 529 -18.33 -15.00 -30.27
C LEU A 529 -19.37 -15.04 -31.40
N PRO A 530 -20.62 -14.59 -31.19
CA PRO A 530 -21.67 -14.65 -32.19
C PRO A 530 -21.48 -13.63 -33.33
N GLY A 531 -22.04 -13.90 -34.51
CA GLY A 531 -22.06 -12.95 -35.64
C GLY A 531 -23.15 -11.87 -35.50
N SER A 532 -24.21 -12.18 -34.78
CA SER A 532 -25.27 -11.27 -34.34
C SER A 532 -25.82 -11.73 -32.99
N ASP A 533 -26.25 -10.80 -32.15
CA ASP A 533 -26.78 -11.11 -30.81
C ASP A 533 -28.26 -11.51 -30.77
N LYS A 534 -28.98 -11.43 -31.90
CA LYS A 534 -30.44 -11.59 -31.91
C LYS A 534 -30.97 -12.99 -31.54
N ASP A 535 -30.12 -14.00 -31.45
CA ASP A 535 -30.47 -15.34 -30.93
C ASP A 535 -29.29 -15.96 -30.14
N ALA A 536 -28.35 -15.12 -29.69
CA ALA A 536 -27.12 -15.58 -29.06
C ALA A 536 -27.29 -15.69 -27.53
N ASP A 537 -26.79 -16.78 -26.96
CA ASP A 537 -26.68 -16.92 -25.51
C ASP A 537 -25.71 -15.85 -24.95
N PRO A 538 -26.06 -15.09 -23.89
CA PRO A 538 -25.17 -14.12 -23.24
C PRO A 538 -23.83 -14.68 -22.70
N ILE A 539 -23.56 -15.99 -22.82
CA ILE A 539 -22.25 -16.61 -22.57
C ILE A 539 -21.09 -15.84 -23.22
N TYR A 540 -21.28 -15.21 -24.39
CA TYR A 540 -20.23 -14.42 -25.05
C TYR A 540 -19.66 -13.29 -24.18
N LEU A 541 -20.41 -12.79 -23.18
CA LEU A 541 -19.92 -11.78 -22.24
C LEU A 541 -18.78 -12.33 -21.38
N THR A 542 -18.90 -13.58 -20.94
CA THR A 542 -17.83 -14.25 -20.17
C THR A 542 -16.60 -14.53 -21.02
N THR A 543 -16.79 -14.82 -22.32
CA THR A 543 -15.70 -14.98 -23.29
C THR A 543 -14.97 -13.65 -23.50
N LEU A 544 -15.70 -12.55 -23.67
CA LEU A 544 -15.11 -11.22 -23.79
C LEU A 544 -14.34 -10.81 -22.53
N GLU A 545 -14.89 -11.11 -21.35
CA GLU A 545 -14.21 -10.87 -20.07
C GLU A 545 -12.90 -11.66 -19.98
N SER A 546 -12.91 -12.97 -20.26
CA SER A 546 -11.71 -13.80 -20.28
C SER A 546 -10.67 -13.28 -21.29
N LEU A 547 -11.08 -12.93 -22.51
CA LEU A 547 -10.21 -12.33 -23.52
C LEU A 547 -9.57 -11.03 -23.01
N ALA A 548 -10.32 -10.16 -22.36
CA ALA A 548 -9.78 -8.91 -21.81
C ALA A 548 -8.76 -9.17 -20.70
N GLN A 549 -9.01 -10.15 -19.84
CA GLN A 549 -8.14 -10.48 -18.70
C GLN A 549 -6.81 -11.12 -19.14
N ILE A 550 -6.78 -11.94 -20.20
CA ILE A 550 -5.55 -12.54 -20.72
C ILE A 550 -4.72 -11.58 -21.60
N SER A 551 -5.34 -10.51 -22.10
CA SER A 551 -4.75 -9.56 -23.06
C SER A 551 -3.95 -8.43 -22.40
N ILE A 552 -2.95 -8.77 -21.58
CA ILE A 552 -2.10 -7.77 -20.90
C ILE A 552 -0.79 -7.56 -21.67
N GLU A 553 -0.19 -8.65 -22.12
CA GLU A 553 1.10 -8.63 -22.83
C GLU A 553 0.99 -7.95 -24.19
N LYS A 554 2.04 -7.22 -24.58
CA LYS A 554 2.02 -6.28 -25.72
C LYS A 554 1.46 -6.89 -27.01
N ASP A 555 2.04 -8.00 -27.46
CA ASP A 555 1.70 -8.64 -28.75
C ASP A 555 0.26 -9.21 -28.73
N ILE A 556 -0.15 -9.72 -27.58
CA ILE A 556 -1.47 -10.32 -27.37
C ILE A 556 -2.53 -9.22 -27.35
N PHE A 557 -2.26 -8.13 -26.63
CA PHE A 557 -3.16 -6.98 -26.56
C PHE A 557 -3.39 -6.35 -27.93
N GLU A 558 -2.34 -6.21 -28.74
CA GLU A 558 -2.49 -5.70 -30.11
C GLU A 558 -3.40 -6.61 -30.94
N THR A 559 -3.16 -7.92 -30.89
CA THR A 559 -3.98 -8.93 -31.59
C THR A 559 -5.44 -8.88 -31.12
N PHE A 560 -5.66 -8.71 -29.81
CA PHE A 560 -6.97 -8.56 -29.19
C PHE A 560 -7.74 -7.36 -29.72
N VAL A 561 -7.14 -6.16 -29.67
CA VAL A 561 -7.79 -4.94 -30.16
C VAL A 561 -8.10 -5.07 -31.65
N ARG A 562 -7.15 -5.52 -32.48
CA ARG A 562 -7.37 -5.71 -33.92
C ARG A 562 -8.52 -6.67 -34.22
N ARG A 563 -8.57 -7.84 -33.56
CA ARG A 563 -9.61 -8.86 -33.80
C ARG A 563 -10.99 -8.39 -33.35
N LEU A 564 -11.10 -7.72 -32.19
CA LEU A 564 -12.38 -7.18 -31.73
C LEU A 564 -12.86 -5.99 -32.56
N LEU A 565 -11.97 -5.12 -33.04
CA LEU A 565 -12.34 -4.04 -33.96
C LEU A 565 -12.84 -4.60 -35.29
N ASN A 566 -12.18 -5.62 -35.86
CA ASN A 566 -12.68 -6.31 -37.06
C ASN A 566 -14.07 -6.91 -36.83
N ARG A 567 -14.32 -7.50 -35.65
CA ARG A 567 -15.65 -8.02 -35.29
C ARG A 567 -16.68 -6.90 -35.18
N LEU A 568 -16.32 -5.80 -34.52
CA LEU A 568 -17.16 -4.61 -34.41
C LEU A 568 -17.52 -4.06 -35.81
N GLU A 569 -16.56 -4.01 -36.73
CA GLU A 569 -16.82 -3.55 -38.11
C GLU A 569 -17.87 -4.39 -38.82
N ILE A 570 -17.82 -5.72 -38.70
CA ILE A 570 -18.81 -6.65 -39.25
C ILE A 570 -20.19 -6.39 -38.64
N VAL A 571 -20.26 -6.16 -37.32
CA VAL A 571 -21.51 -5.91 -36.61
C VAL A 571 -22.13 -4.56 -36.99
N LEU A 572 -21.30 -3.57 -37.33
CA LEU A 572 -21.77 -2.23 -37.70
C LEU A 572 -22.18 -2.11 -39.18
N GLN A 573 -21.92 -3.10 -40.03
CA GLN A 573 -22.27 -3.05 -41.46
C GLN A 573 -23.80 -2.89 -41.69
N PRO A 574 -24.22 -2.14 -42.73
CA PRO A 574 -25.63 -2.02 -43.08
C PRO A 574 -26.25 -3.40 -43.35
N GLY A 575 -27.41 -3.69 -42.75
CA GLY A 575 -28.10 -4.98 -42.89
C GLY A 575 -27.78 -6.03 -41.81
N ASN A 576 -26.86 -5.75 -40.87
CA ASN A 576 -26.66 -6.63 -39.71
C ASN A 576 -27.86 -6.56 -38.76
N THR A 577 -28.29 -7.71 -38.23
CA THR A 577 -29.45 -7.81 -37.36
C THR A 577 -29.20 -7.45 -35.91
N SER A 578 -27.96 -7.14 -35.51
CA SER A 578 -27.57 -6.99 -34.09
C SER A 578 -28.21 -5.80 -33.37
N THR A 579 -28.48 -5.97 -32.08
CA THR A 579 -28.89 -4.88 -31.19
C THR A 579 -27.68 -4.05 -30.76
N SER A 580 -27.93 -2.88 -30.14
CA SER A 580 -26.85 -2.04 -29.60
C SER A 580 -26.07 -2.69 -28.46
N THR A 581 -26.60 -3.76 -27.84
CA THR A 581 -25.99 -4.44 -26.70
C THR A 581 -24.64 -5.08 -27.04
N TYR A 582 -24.53 -5.75 -28.18
CA TYR A 582 -23.31 -6.48 -28.53
C TYR A 582 -22.13 -5.57 -28.94
N PRO A 583 -22.31 -4.54 -29.80
CA PRO A 583 -21.29 -3.51 -30.02
C PRO A 583 -20.85 -2.79 -28.75
N ARG A 584 -21.78 -2.53 -27.82
CA ARG A 584 -21.46 -1.95 -26.51
C ARG A 584 -20.58 -2.89 -25.69
N ALA A 585 -20.90 -4.18 -25.65
CA ALA A 585 -20.07 -5.17 -24.95
C ALA A 585 -18.66 -5.22 -25.53
N ILE A 586 -18.51 -5.22 -26.87
CA ILE A 586 -17.19 -5.19 -27.53
C ILE A 586 -16.41 -3.93 -27.16
N LEU A 587 -16.99 -2.74 -27.29
CA LEU A 587 -16.32 -1.48 -26.95
C LEU A 587 -15.97 -1.39 -25.47
N LEU A 588 -16.85 -1.84 -24.58
CA LEU A 588 -16.58 -1.88 -23.15
C LEU A 588 -15.40 -2.82 -22.83
N THR A 589 -15.31 -3.95 -23.53
CA THR A 589 -14.22 -4.91 -23.37
C THR A 589 -12.89 -4.31 -23.82
N ILE A 590 -12.87 -3.61 -24.96
CA ILE A 590 -11.68 -2.88 -25.44
C ILE A 590 -11.30 -1.77 -24.45
N LEU A 591 -12.28 -0.99 -23.98
CA LEU A 591 -12.07 0.08 -23.00
C LEU A 591 -11.45 -0.46 -21.70
N TYR A 592 -12.01 -1.54 -21.15
CA TYR A 592 -11.50 -2.18 -19.94
C TYR A 592 -10.05 -2.65 -20.11
N ALA A 593 -9.73 -3.31 -21.24
CA ALA A 593 -8.38 -3.77 -21.52
C ALA A 593 -7.39 -2.59 -21.70
N MET A 594 -7.79 -1.54 -22.42
CA MET A 594 -6.98 -0.33 -22.62
C MET A 594 -6.69 0.41 -21.31
N ASP A 595 -7.69 0.51 -20.43
CA ASP A 595 -7.54 1.17 -19.13
C ASP A 595 -6.62 0.38 -18.19
N ARG A 596 -6.73 -0.96 -18.16
CA ARG A 596 -5.83 -1.83 -17.38
C ARG A 596 -4.38 -1.79 -17.85
N LYS A 597 -4.14 -1.85 -19.16
CA LYS A 597 -2.79 -1.83 -19.73
C LYS A 597 -2.14 -0.45 -19.60
N GLY A 598 -2.94 0.60 -19.77
CA GLY A 598 -2.46 1.96 -20.02
C GLY A 598 -1.91 2.11 -21.44
N LEU A 599 -2.06 3.30 -22.02
CA LEU A 599 -1.60 3.61 -23.38
C LEU A 599 -0.38 4.55 -23.41
N GLN A 600 0.24 4.82 -22.26
CA GLN A 600 1.44 5.66 -22.21
C GLN A 600 2.58 4.98 -22.97
N ASN A 601 3.14 5.67 -23.97
CA ASN A 601 4.21 5.17 -24.85
C ASN A 601 3.84 3.88 -25.63
N ASP A 602 2.56 3.62 -25.88
CA ASP A 602 2.14 2.48 -26.72
C ASP A 602 2.54 2.71 -28.19
N SER A 603 3.27 1.76 -28.78
CA SER A 603 3.74 1.84 -30.17
C SER A 603 2.61 1.83 -31.21
N ASN A 604 1.42 1.38 -30.84
CA ASN A 604 0.25 1.28 -31.72
C ASN A 604 -0.76 2.42 -31.52
N ILE A 605 -0.39 3.48 -30.79
CA ILE A 605 -1.29 4.61 -30.53
C ILE A 605 -1.84 5.25 -31.81
N THR A 606 -1.04 5.32 -32.87
CA THR A 606 -1.46 5.82 -34.20
C THR A 606 -2.53 4.92 -34.82
N TYR A 607 -2.42 3.59 -34.67
CA TYR A 607 -3.45 2.67 -35.15
C TYR A 607 -4.78 2.87 -34.41
N TYR A 608 -4.74 3.08 -33.08
CA TYR A 608 -5.94 3.38 -32.30
C TYR A 608 -6.54 4.75 -32.67
N TYR A 609 -5.69 5.75 -32.94
CA TYR A 609 -6.12 7.03 -33.46
C TYR A 609 -6.89 6.88 -34.78
N ASP A 610 -6.33 6.17 -35.76
CA ASP A 610 -6.96 6.04 -37.07
C ASP A 610 -8.25 5.18 -37.02
N GLN A 611 -8.19 4.01 -36.39
CA GLN A 611 -9.28 3.02 -36.45
C GLN A 611 -10.41 3.31 -35.46
N ILE A 612 -10.11 3.86 -34.29
CA ILE A 612 -11.11 4.09 -33.25
C ILE A 612 -11.52 5.55 -33.28
N LEU A 613 -10.57 6.46 -33.12
CA LEU A 613 -10.89 7.88 -32.99
C LEU A 613 -11.40 8.43 -34.33
N VAL A 614 -10.61 8.44 -35.39
CA VAL A 614 -11.00 9.07 -36.67
C VAL A 614 -12.16 8.31 -37.33
N LYS A 615 -11.98 7.01 -37.58
CA LYS A 615 -12.94 6.20 -38.35
C LYS A 615 -14.30 6.06 -37.67
N LEU A 616 -14.37 5.77 -36.36
CA LEU A 616 -15.65 5.57 -35.69
C LEU A 616 -16.35 6.89 -35.34
N THR A 617 -15.63 7.98 -34.99
CA THR A 617 -16.30 9.28 -34.78
C THR A 617 -16.85 9.85 -36.07
N ARG A 618 -16.12 9.70 -37.19
CA ARG A 618 -16.62 10.10 -38.52
C ARG A 618 -17.88 9.31 -38.86
N ARG A 619 -17.85 7.99 -38.69
CA ARG A 619 -19.01 7.11 -38.94
C ARG A 619 -20.22 7.50 -38.08
N ALA A 620 -20.02 7.84 -36.81
CA ALA A 620 -21.09 8.31 -35.93
C ALA A 620 -21.69 9.64 -36.40
N ALA A 621 -20.86 10.57 -36.88
CA ALA A 621 -21.33 11.85 -37.43
C ALA A 621 -22.15 11.66 -38.71
N LEU A 622 -21.69 10.81 -39.64
CA LEU A 622 -22.38 10.49 -40.90
C LEU A 622 -23.69 9.71 -40.68
N ALA A 623 -23.78 8.88 -39.65
CA ALA A 623 -25.03 8.20 -39.30
C ALA A 623 -26.18 9.18 -38.97
N THR A 624 -25.87 10.45 -38.68
CA THR A 624 -26.89 11.50 -38.43
C THR A 624 -27.38 12.21 -39.69
N THR A 625 -26.69 12.09 -40.81
CA THR A 625 -27.08 12.69 -42.11
C THR A 625 -27.88 11.71 -42.96
N GLU A 626 -27.67 10.40 -42.78
CA GLU A 626 -28.38 9.34 -43.47
C GLU A 626 -29.74 9.03 -42.80
N ASN A 627 -30.82 9.04 -43.59
CA ASN A 627 -32.20 8.71 -43.15
C ASN A 627 -32.40 7.22 -42.81
N ASP A 628 -31.35 6.40 -42.82
CA ASP A 628 -31.45 4.98 -42.54
C ASP A 628 -31.71 4.75 -41.04
N THR A 629 -32.94 4.36 -40.70
CA THR A 629 -33.44 4.21 -39.32
C THR A 629 -32.83 3.01 -38.57
N THR A 630 -31.97 2.23 -39.21
CA THR A 630 -31.47 0.93 -38.72
C THR A 630 -30.05 0.94 -38.13
N THR A 631 -29.36 2.09 -38.10
CA THR A 631 -27.94 2.14 -37.70
C THR A 631 -27.72 2.15 -36.18
N VAL A 632 -26.95 1.17 -35.69
CA VAL A 632 -26.57 1.01 -34.27
C VAL A 632 -25.78 2.21 -33.70
N MET A 633 -25.16 3.01 -34.57
CA MET A 633 -24.41 4.23 -34.23
C MET A 633 -25.28 5.43 -33.76
N LYS A 634 -26.60 5.26 -33.71
CA LYS A 634 -27.56 6.25 -33.18
C LYS A 634 -27.84 6.08 -31.68
N ASP A 635 -27.29 5.04 -31.05
CA ASP A 635 -27.49 4.76 -29.62
C ASP A 635 -26.58 5.62 -28.74
N SER A 636 -27.17 6.41 -27.83
CA SER A 636 -26.42 7.35 -26.98
C SER A 636 -25.45 6.65 -26.02
N SER A 637 -25.76 5.42 -25.59
CA SER A 637 -24.91 4.68 -24.67
C SER A 637 -23.68 4.06 -25.36
N LEU A 638 -23.79 3.72 -26.65
CA LEU A 638 -22.64 3.37 -27.48
C LEU A 638 -21.72 4.58 -27.71
N LEU A 639 -22.29 5.76 -28.01
CA LEU A 639 -21.53 6.99 -28.19
C LEU A 639 -20.79 7.40 -26.91
N ASP A 640 -21.36 7.17 -25.72
CA ASP A 640 -20.69 7.41 -24.44
C ASP A 640 -19.44 6.52 -24.28
N LEU A 641 -19.57 5.21 -24.55
CA LEU A 641 -18.45 4.27 -24.49
C LEU A 641 -17.35 4.60 -25.51
N LEU A 642 -17.74 4.90 -26.75
CA LEU A 642 -16.81 5.35 -27.78
C LEU A 642 -16.11 6.65 -27.37
N GLY A 643 -16.85 7.60 -26.79
CA GLY A 643 -16.31 8.83 -26.25
C GLY A 643 -15.25 8.59 -25.17
N ARG A 644 -15.54 7.75 -24.16
CA ARG A 644 -14.57 7.37 -23.12
C ARG A 644 -13.29 6.78 -23.71
N LEU A 645 -13.43 5.92 -24.72
CA LEU A 645 -12.30 5.33 -25.44
C LEU A 645 -11.47 6.38 -26.18
N CYS A 646 -12.14 7.28 -26.91
CA CYS A 646 -11.50 8.42 -27.57
C CYS A 646 -10.74 9.30 -26.57
N ASN A 647 -11.34 9.63 -25.41
CA ASN A 647 -10.67 10.40 -24.37
C ASN A 647 -9.35 9.71 -23.93
N LEU A 648 -9.41 8.42 -23.63
CA LEU A 648 -8.25 7.64 -23.19
C LEU A 648 -7.12 7.66 -24.24
N ILE A 649 -7.48 7.53 -25.52
CA ILE A 649 -6.54 7.64 -26.64
C ILE A 649 -5.96 9.05 -26.72
N VAL A 650 -6.79 10.11 -26.75
CA VAL A 650 -6.36 11.51 -26.90
C VAL A 650 -5.36 11.91 -25.82
N ARG A 651 -5.58 11.50 -24.57
CA ARG A 651 -4.66 11.79 -23.45
C ARG A 651 -3.26 11.20 -23.66
N SER A 652 -3.16 10.15 -24.46
CA SER A 652 -1.91 9.42 -24.71
C SER A 652 -1.27 9.78 -26.06
N LEU A 653 -1.89 10.66 -26.86
CA LEU A 653 -1.38 11.08 -28.16
C LEU A 653 -0.24 12.10 -28.06
N PRO A 654 0.70 12.10 -29.02
CA PRO A 654 1.64 13.20 -29.22
C PRO A 654 0.95 14.54 -29.45
N ARG A 655 1.65 15.64 -29.13
CA ARG A 655 1.07 16.99 -29.18
C ARG A 655 0.57 17.39 -30.56
N GLU A 656 1.30 17.05 -31.62
CA GLU A 656 0.95 17.36 -33.01
C GLU A 656 -0.41 16.75 -33.39
N THR A 657 -0.62 15.47 -33.05
CA THR A 657 -1.90 14.77 -33.26
C THR A 657 -3.02 15.27 -32.35
N GLN A 658 -2.71 15.72 -31.13
CA GLN A 658 -3.70 16.38 -30.26
C GLN A 658 -4.18 17.70 -30.86
N ASP A 659 -3.31 18.48 -31.50
CA ASP A 659 -3.70 19.71 -32.18
C ASP A 659 -4.60 19.43 -33.40
N GLU A 660 -4.44 18.26 -34.06
CA GLU A 660 -5.39 17.78 -35.07
C GLU A 660 -6.75 17.39 -34.49
N VAL A 661 -6.78 16.70 -33.35
CA VAL A 661 -8.02 16.42 -32.62
C VAL A 661 -8.70 17.73 -32.21
N CYS A 662 -7.93 18.72 -31.76
CA CYS A 662 -8.41 20.05 -31.38
C CYS A 662 -9.15 20.75 -32.52
N ARG A 663 -8.61 20.67 -33.75
CA ARG A 663 -9.28 21.19 -34.96
C ARG A 663 -10.59 20.48 -35.25
N ASN A 664 -10.68 19.20 -34.90
CA ASN A 664 -11.80 18.34 -35.26
C ASN A 664 -12.84 18.12 -34.15
N VAL A 665 -12.69 18.73 -32.95
CA VAL A 665 -13.57 18.49 -31.78
C VAL A 665 -15.06 18.52 -32.12
N TYR A 666 -15.51 19.50 -32.90
CA TYR A 666 -16.93 19.61 -33.28
C TYR A 666 -17.25 18.99 -34.64
N THR A 667 -16.26 18.92 -35.53
CA THR A 667 -16.44 18.38 -36.90
C THR A 667 -16.51 16.86 -36.91
N LEU A 668 -15.98 16.21 -35.86
CA LEU A 668 -15.84 14.76 -35.74
C LEU A 668 -15.20 14.10 -36.98
N PHE A 669 -14.30 14.84 -37.64
CA PHE A 669 -13.60 14.43 -38.86
C PHE A 669 -14.52 14.22 -40.08
N ALA A 670 -15.70 14.84 -40.13
CA ALA A 670 -16.74 14.62 -41.15
C ALA A 670 -17.15 15.88 -41.96
N THR A 671 -16.44 17.01 -41.85
CA THR A 671 -16.87 18.30 -42.44
C THR A 671 -17.01 18.28 -43.97
N ASP A 672 -16.13 17.56 -44.67
CA ASP A 672 -16.14 17.53 -46.14
C ASP A 672 -17.30 16.70 -46.71
N ASP A 673 -18.02 15.98 -45.84
CA ASP A 673 -19.09 15.04 -46.17
C ASP A 673 -20.50 15.61 -45.88
N GLY A 674 -20.62 16.95 -45.76
CA GLY A 674 -21.89 17.63 -45.52
C GLY A 674 -22.36 17.66 -44.06
N PHE A 675 -21.51 17.28 -43.10
CA PHE A 675 -21.79 17.38 -41.67
C PHE A 675 -21.55 18.81 -41.15
N VAL A 676 -22.58 19.42 -40.58
CA VAL A 676 -22.49 20.75 -39.94
C VAL A 676 -22.40 20.56 -38.43
N PRO A 677 -21.35 21.10 -37.76
CA PRO A 677 -21.18 20.94 -36.32
C PRO A 677 -22.30 21.59 -35.49
N VAL A 678 -22.70 20.92 -34.41
CA VAL A 678 -23.86 21.31 -33.57
C VAL A 678 -23.81 22.76 -33.07
N PRO A 679 -22.70 23.29 -32.52
CA PRO A 679 -22.68 24.66 -32.00
C PRO A 679 -22.85 25.74 -33.09
N PHE A 680 -22.66 25.39 -34.36
CA PHE A 680 -22.67 26.33 -35.48
C PHE A 680 -23.85 26.11 -36.44
N SER A 681 -24.76 25.18 -36.13
CA SER A 681 -25.92 24.87 -36.96
C SER A 681 -27.16 25.66 -36.52
N SER A 682 -27.90 26.29 -37.45
CA SER A 682 -29.13 27.02 -37.12
C SER A 682 -30.30 26.10 -36.75
N THR A 683 -30.34 24.89 -37.31
CA THR A 683 -31.34 23.84 -37.01
C THR A 683 -30.64 22.49 -36.83
N THR A 684 -31.05 21.72 -35.83
CA THR A 684 -30.42 20.44 -35.47
C THR A 684 -31.49 19.40 -35.18
N THR A 685 -31.28 18.18 -35.68
CA THR A 685 -32.07 17.01 -35.29
C THR A 685 -31.56 16.46 -33.97
N TYR A 686 -32.41 15.83 -33.17
CA TYR A 686 -32.03 15.15 -31.91
C TYR A 686 -30.81 14.22 -32.06
N LEU A 687 -30.76 13.40 -33.13
CA LEU A 687 -29.62 12.51 -33.41
C LEU A 687 -28.31 13.25 -33.66
N ARG A 688 -28.39 14.47 -34.23
CA ARG A 688 -27.21 15.32 -34.44
C ARG A 688 -26.75 15.94 -33.13
N GLU A 689 -27.66 16.33 -32.23
CA GLU A 689 -27.29 16.86 -30.92
C GLU A 689 -26.55 15.80 -30.06
N GLN A 690 -26.91 14.52 -30.16
CA GLN A 690 -26.20 13.42 -29.49
C GLN A 690 -24.71 13.34 -29.85
N THR A 691 -24.28 13.83 -31.01
CA THR A 691 -22.85 13.83 -31.39
C THR A 691 -21.98 14.66 -30.44
N MET A 692 -22.60 15.58 -29.68
CA MET A 692 -21.93 16.32 -28.61
C MET A 692 -21.36 15.42 -27.51
N ILE A 693 -21.85 14.19 -27.34
CA ILE A 693 -21.25 13.20 -26.44
C ILE A 693 -19.79 12.95 -26.84
N LEU A 694 -19.53 12.69 -28.13
CA LEU A 694 -18.17 12.48 -28.64
C LEU A 694 -17.32 13.75 -28.54
N SER A 695 -17.87 14.90 -28.95
CA SER A 695 -17.19 16.20 -28.85
C SER A 695 -16.74 16.51 -27.42
N THR A 696 -17.56 16.18 -26.42
CA THR A 696 -17.27 16.38 -25.00
C THR A 696 -16.07 15.56 -24.56
N TYR A 697 -16.04 14.27 -24.92
CA TYR A 697 -14.93 13.40 -24.55
C TYR A 697 -13.63 13.72 -25.29
N LEU A 698 -13.71 14.11 -26.57
CA LEU A 698 -12.54 14.60 -27.32
C LEU A 698 -11.95 15.85 -26.67
N LEU A 699 -12.80 16.84 -26.34
CA LEU A 699 -12.39 18.05 -25.63
C LEU A 699 -11.76 17.74 -24.26
N ALA A 700 -12.32 16.77 -23.55
CA ALA A 700 -11.84 16.36 -22.23
C ALA A 700 -10.40 15.83 -22.29
N GLY A 701 -10.03 15.07 -23.32
CA GLY A 701 -8.70 14.50 -23.47
C GLY A 701 -7.60 15.50 -23.85
N LEU A 702 -7.96 16.67 -24.42
CA LEU A 702 -6.99 17.66 -24.91
C LEU A 702 -6.25 18.38 -23.78
N PRO A 703 -4.96 18.75 -23.91
CA PRO A 703 -4.25 19.53 -22.91
C PRO A 703 -4.82 20.96 -22.77
N LYS A 704 -4.62 21.60 -21.61
CA LYS A 704 -5.16 22.94 -21.29
C LYS A 704 -4.70 24.03 -22.27
N GLU A 705 -3.49 23.90 -22.81
CA GLU A 705 -2.86 24.85 -23.72
C GLU A 705 -3.34 24.69 -25.17
N SER A 706 -4.36 23.85 -25.42
CA SER A 706 -4.90 23.64 -26.77
C SER A 706 -5.58 24.90 -27.29
N LYS A 707 -5.25 25.29 -28.52
CA LYS A 707 -5.86 26.45 -29.20
C LYS A 707 -7.13 26.00 -29.92
N LEU A 708 -8.27 26.22 -29.28
CA LEU A 708 -9.56 25.85 -29.86
C LEU A 708 -9.91 26.78 -31.03
N PRO A 709 -10.33 26.26 -32.20
CA PRO A 709 -10.53 27.06 -33.41
C PRO A 709 -11.61 28.15 -33.35
N TYR A 710 -12.48 28.13 -32.33
CA TYR A 710 -13.67 29.00 -32.23
C TYR A 710 -13.67 29.89 -30.98
N THR A 711 -12.48 30.16 -30.43
CA THR A 711 -12.33 30.91 -29.16
C THR A 711 -11.59 32.23 -29.34
N ILE A 712 -11.54 32.74 -30.58
CA ILE A 712 -10.86 33.98 -30.96
C ILE A 712 -11.92 34.91 -31.58
N PRO A 713 -12.06 36.18 -31.11
CA PRO A 713 -11.30 36.84 -30.05
C PRO A 713 -11.67 36.41 -28.62
N ASP A 714 -12.87 35.87 -28.39
CA ASP A 714 -13.36 35.41 -27.08
C ASP A 714 -14.22 34.14 -27.20
N MET A 715 -14.58 33.56 -26.04
CA MET A 715 -15.44 32.36 -25.95
C MET A 715 -16.91 32.67 -25.65
N GLU A 716 -17.30 33.94 -25.56
CA GLU A 716 -18.59 34.32 -24.99
C GLU A 716 -19.75 33.83 -25.87
N SER A 717 -19.66 34.04 -27.19
CA SER A 717 -20.67 33.59 -28.15
C SER A 717 -20.88 32.07 -28.13
N LEU A 718 -19.80 31.30 -28.08
CA LEU A 718 -19.84 29.84 -27.99
C LEU A 718 -20.46 29.37 -26.68
N LEU A 719 -20.11 30.00 -25.55
CA LEU A 719 -20.70 29.68 -24.24
C LEU A 719 -22.21 29.97 -24.23
N GLN A 720 -22.64 31.12 -24.76
CA GLN A 720 -24.06 31.49 -24.83
C GLN A 720 -24.86 30.50 -25.69
N GLU A 721 -24.34 30.11 -26.85
CA GLU A 721 -25.02 29.16 -27.73
C GLU A 721 -25.12 27.76 -27.11
N LEU A 722 -24.04 27.27 -26.49
CA LEU A 722 -24.06 25.98 -25.79
C LEU A 722 -24.99 26.00 -24.56
N VAL A 723 -25.06 27.12 -23.84
CA VAL A 723 -26.03 27.31 -22.74
C VAL A 723 -27.47 27.26 -23.27
N ARG A 724 -27.76 27.97 -24.37
CA ARG A 724 -29.07 27.97 -25.01
C ARG A 724 -29.51 26.56 -25.39
N ARG A 725 -28.59 25.76 -25.96
CA ARG A 725 -28.80 24.35 -26.31
C ARG A 725 -29.05 23.47 -25.08
N ALA A 726 -28.18 23.58 -24.08
CA ALA A 726 -28.26 22.79 -22.85
C ALA A 726 -29.55 23.06 -22.06
N ILE A 727 -30.15 24.23 -22.17
CA ILE A 727 -31.42 24.55 -21.49
C ILE A 727 -32.62 23.99 -22.26
N ALA A 728 -32.52 23.87 -23.58
CA ALA A 728 -33.58 23.34 -24.44
C ALA A 728 -33.58 21.80 -24.54
N GLU A 729 -32.46 21.13 -24.26
CA GLU A 729 -32.32 19.68 -24.40
C GLU A 729 -33.01 18.92 -23.25
N GLU A 730 -33.99 18.08 -23.62
CA GLU A 730 -34.75 17.25 -22.69
C GLU A 730 -34.10 15.88 -22.44
N ASN A 731 -33.33 15.37 -23.41
CA ASN A 731 -32.67 14.09 -23.25
C ASN A 731 -31.51 14.19 -22.27
N LEU A 732 -31.57 13.41 -21.19
CA LEU A 732 -30.60 13.46 -20.11
C LEU A 732 -29.15 13.17 -20.54
N THR A 733 -28.93 12.24 -21.49
CA THR A 733 -27.56 11.86 -21.88
C THR A 733 -26.91 12.97 -22.70
N THR A 734 -27.63 13.51 -23.68
CA THR A 734 -27.18 14.64 -24.49
C THR A 734 -27.03 15.91 -23.66
N HIS A 735 -28.00 16.18 -22.77
CA HIS A 735 -27.95 17.29 -21.82
C HIS A 735 -26.67 17.24 -20.96
N LEU A 736 -26.38 16.07 -20.40
CA LEU A 736 -25.21 15.87 -19.56
C LEU A 736 -23.90 16.07 -20.33
N ALA A 737 -23.83 15.62 -21.58
CA ALA A 737 -22.69 15.89 -22.46
C ALA A 737 -22.51 17.39 -22.68
N LEU A 738 -23.56 18.12 -23.09
CA LEU A 738 -23.52 19.57 -23.27
C LEU A 738 -23.10 20.31 -22.00
N ALA A 739 -23.64 19.92 -20.84
CA ALA A 739 -23.33 20.53 -19.55
C ALA A 739 -21.87 20.27 -19.11
N ARG A 740 -21.36 19.05 -19.32
CA ARG A 740 -19.94 18.72 -19.09
C ARG A 740 -19.02 19.45 -20.07
N HIS A 741 -19.43 19.60 -21.33
CA HIS A 741 -18.70 20.35 -22.35
C HIS A 741 -18.54 21.82 -21.94
N LEU A 742 -19.64 22.46 -21.52
CA LEU A 742 -19.65 23.80 -20.94
C LEU A 742 -18.72 23.90 -19.71
N ALA A 743 -18.83 22.93 -18.79
CA ALA A 743 -18.01 22.91 -17.59
C ALA A 743 -16.51 22.80 -17.91
N LEU A 744 -16.13 21.98 -18.88
CA LEU A 744 -14.74 21.88 -19.36
C LEU A 744 -14.26 23.20 -19.96
N LEU A 745 -15.06 23.83 -20.82
CA LEU A 745 -14.70 25.13 -21.40
C LEU A 745 -14.44 26.16 -20.30
N VAL A 746 -15.35 26.29 -19.33
CA VAL A 746 -15.22 27.28 -18.22
C VAL A 746 -14.10 26.95 -17.24
N ASN A 747 -13.94 25.68 -16.87
CA ASN A 747 -13.00 25.26 -15.83
C ASN A 747 -11.56 25.15 -16.37
N LYS A 748 -11.39 24.51 -17.53
CA LYS A 748 -10.10 24.12 -18.07
C LYS A 748 -9.57 25.12 -19.08
N PHE A 749 -10.36 25.48 -20.10
CA PHE A 749 -9.88 26.25 -21.25
C PHE A 749 -10.05 27.77 -21.12
N LEU A 750 -11.05 28.25 -20.39
CA LEU A 750 -11.37 29.67 -20.26
C LEU A 750 -10.23 30.42 -19.54
N PRO A 751 -9.61 31.44 -20.15
CA PRO A 751 -8.61 32.28 -19.48
C PRO A 751 -9.17 32.94 -18.22
N THR A 752 -8.32 33.16 -17.22
CA THR A 752 -8.73 33.77 -15.94
C THR A 752 -9.32 35.17 -16.14
N THR A 753 -8.87 35.90 -17.18
CA THR A 753 -9.39 37.21 -17.56
C THR A 753 -10.85 37.20 -18.02
N GLN A 754 -11.34 36.07 -18.55
CA GLN A 754 -12.71 35.92 -19.06
C GLN A 754 -13.65 35.21 -18.06
N LEU A 755 -13.18 34.86 -16.85
CA LEU A 755 -14.03 34.32 -15.78
C LEU A 755 -15.25 35.18 -15.42
N PRO A 756 -15.16 36.53 -15.43
CA PRO A 756 -16.33 37.38 -15.18
C PRO A 756 -17.45 37.19 -16.23
N ALA A 757 -17.12 36.90 -17.49
CA ALA A 757 -18.13 36.64 -18.53
C ALA A 757 -18.92 35.37 -18.23
N ALA A 758 -18.23 34.28 -17.85
CA ALA A 758 -18.91 33.04 -17.43
C ALA A 758 -19.73 33.23 -16.15
N SER A 759 -19.25 34.06 -15.21
CA SER A 759 -20.01 34.41 -13.99
C SER A 759 -21.24 35.24 -14.32
N SER A 760 -21.14 36.17 -15.27
CA SER A 760 -22.26 36.99 -15.76
C SER A 760 -23.33 36.11 -16.43
N ILE A 761 -22.93 35.19 -17.31
CA ILE A 761 -23.85 34.22 -17.93
C ILE A 761 -24.59 33.42 -16.86
N LEU A 762 -23.88 32.89 -15.86
CA LEU A 762 -24.50 32.16 -14.75
C LEU A 762 -25.47 33.05 -13.94
N SER A 763 -25.07 34.28 -13.62
CA SER A 763 -25.92 35.24 -12.91
C SER A 763 -27.17 35.60 -13.72
N THR A 764 -27.08 35.79 -15.04
CA THR A 764 -28.24 36.04 -15.91
C THR A 764 -29.17 34.83 -15.95
N LEU A 765 -28.62 33.60 -15.99
CA LEU A 765 -29.42 32.38 -15.90
C LEU A 765 -30.17 32.26 -14.58
N ILE A 766 -29.59 32.73 -13.47
CA ILE A 766 -30.23 32.74 -12.15
C ILE A 766 -31.22 33.93 -12.04
N GLN A 767 -30.86 35.13 -12.50
CA GLN A 767 -31.63 36.38 -12.35
C GLN A 767 -32.85 36.46 -13.29
N SER A 768 -32.75 35.90 -14.50
CA SER A 768 -33.92 35.66 -15.37
C SER A 768 -35.01 34.79 -14.71
N CYS A 769 -34.76 34.30 -13.48
CA CYS A 769 -35.67 33.48 -12.71
C CYS A 769 -36.24 34.17 -11.45
N THR A 770 -35.76 35.35 -11.04
CA THR A 770 -36.18 36.02 -9.79
C THR A 770 -37.02 37.29 -10.00
N SER A 771 -37.21 37.75 -11.23
CA SER A 771 -38.02 38.93 -11.52
C SER A 771 -39.51 38.65 -11.37
N THR A 772 -40.18 39.43 -10.52
CA THR A 772 -41.59 39.35 -10.10
C THR A 772 -42.63 39.76 -11.16
N SER A 773 -42.26 39.88 -12.43
CA SER A 773 -43.22 40.12 -13.51
C SER A 773 -43.82 38.80 -14.00
N LYS A 774 -45.17 38.75 -14.10
CA LYS A 774 -45.99 37.59 -14.50
C LYS A 774 -45.26 36.65 -15.49
N PRO A 775 -45.03 35.37 -15.15
CA PRO A 775 -44.32 34.45 -16.02
C PRO A 775 -45.20 34.10 -17.23
N SER A 776 -44.63 34.20 -18.42
CA SER A 776 -45.09 33.40 -19.55
C SER A 776 -44.82 31.90 -19.25
N PRO A 777 -45.58 30.96 -19.82
CA PRO A 777 -45.38 29.52 -19.55
C PRO A 777 -44.00 28.97 -19.94
N ASN A 778 -43.18 29.73 -20.69
CA ASN A 778 -41.84 29.36 -21.13
C ASN A 778 -40.69 29.96 -20.29
N GLU A 779 -40.97 30.73 -19.23
CA GLU A 779 -39.94 31.40 -18.39
C GLU A 779 -39.70 30.73 -17.02
N GLY A 780 -40.30 29.57 -16.76
CA GLY A 780 -40.13 28.82 -15.51
C GLY A 780 -38.74 28.17 -15.35
N LEU A 781 -38.36 27.83 -14.11
CA LEU A 781 -37.10 27.14 -13.80
C LEU A 781 -37.20 25.64 -14.16
N THR A 782 -37.03 25.31 -15.44
CA THR A 782 -37.10 23.92 -15.93
C THR A 782 -35.94 23.07 -15.39
N SER A 783 -36.15 21.75 -15.30
CA SER A 783 -35.14 20.80 -14.81
C SER A 783 -33.81 20.85 -15.61
N PRO A 784 -33.80 20.93 -16.96
CA PRO A 784 -32.57 21.12 -17.74
C PRO A 784 -31.84 22.42 -17.39
N LYS A 785 -32.57 23.53 -17.19
CA LYS A 785 -31.98 24.83 -16.79
C LYS A 785 -31.27 24.74 -15.44
N ILE A 786 -31.90 24.11 -14.45
CA ILE A 786 -31.30 23.91 -13.12
C ILE A 786 -30.00 23.10 -13.24
N ARG A 787 -30.03 21.98 -13.97
CA ARG A 787 -28.84 21.13 -14.15
C ARG A 787 -27.70 21.90 -14.81
N THR A 788 -27.98 22.69 -15.84
CA THR A 788 -26.99 23.54 -16.52
C THR A 788 -26.38 24.57 -15.56
N ILE A 789 -27.21 25.23 -14.73
CA ILE A 789 -26.76 26.16 -13.68
C ILE A 789 -25.77 25.48 -12.72
N PHE A 790 -26.11 24.28 -12.21
CA PHE A 790 -25.26 23.56 -11.27
C PHE A 790 -23.93 23.08 -11.90
N TRP A 791 -23.92 22.68 -13.18
CA TRP A 791 -22.69 22.31 -13.88
C TRP A 791 -21.76 23.50 -14.13
N LEU A 792 -22.30 24.66 -14.51
CA LEU A 792 -21.53 25.90 -14.64
C LEU A 792 -21.00 26.37 -13.28
N ALA A 793 -21.83 26.32 -12.23
CA ALA A 793 -21.40 26.63 -10.88
C ALA A 793 -20.28 25.70 -10.41
N LYS A 794 -20.41 24.39 -10.64
CA LYS A 794 -19.37 23.38 -10.34
C LYS A 794 -18.03 23.74 -10.99
N ALA A 795 -18.03 24.09 -12.27
CA ALA A 795 -16.82 24.49 -13.00
C ALA A 795 -16.11 25.70 -12.36
N LEU A 796 -16.87 26.72 -11.96
CA LEU A 796 -16.37 27.94 -11.32
C LEU A 796 -15.91 27.69 -9.87
N ILE A 797 -16.65 26.88 -9.11
CA ILE A 797 -16.36 26.52 -7.72
C ILE A 797 -15.07 25.71 -7.62
N PHE A 798 -14.89 24.68 -8.47
CA PHE A 798 -13.66 23.89 -8.50
C PHE A 798 -12.43 24.74 -8.82
N ARG A 799 -12.60 25.80 -9.61
CA ARG A 799 -11.55 26.77 -9.93
C ARG A 799 -11.34 27.83 -8.85
N LEU A 800 -12.23 27.93 -7.85
CA LEU A 800 -12.32 29.01 -6.87
C LEU A 800 -12.33 30.39 -7.55
N ALA A 801 -13.29 30.60 -8.46
CA ALA A 801 -13.52 31.92 -9.06
C ALA A 801 -13.82 32.98 -7.98
N PRO A 802 -13.50 34.27 -8.19
CA PRO A 802 -13.78 35.32 -7.21
C PRO A 802 -15.26 35.39 -6.78
N SER A 803 -16.17 35.10 -7.70
CA SER A 803 -17.63 35.04 -7.52
C SER A 803 -18.12 33.79 -6.78
N THR A 804 -17.24 32.88 -6.32
CA THR A 804 -17.63 31.58 -5.72
C THR A 804 -18.63 31.74 -4.56
N VAL A 805 -18.39 32.68 -3.64
CA VAL A 805 -19.27 32.89 -2.47
C VAL A 805 -20.63 33.44 -2.91
N GLU A 806 -20.64 34.39 -3.84
CA GLU A 806 -21.87 34.94 -4.42
C GLU A 806 -22.70 33.86 -5.10
N ILE A 807 -22.07 33.03 -5.92
CA ILE A 807 -22.71 31.89 -6.61
C ILE A 807 -23.33 30.93 -5.59
N LEU A 808 -22.60 30.55 -4.53
CA LEU A 808 -23.10 29.65 -3.49
C LEU A 808 -24.33 30.23 -2.77
N ASN A 809 -24.32 31.52 -2.45
CA ASN A 809 -25.44 32.21 -1.83
C ASN A 809 -26.66 32.30 -2.78
N SER A 810 -26.44 32.59 -4.07
CA SER A 810 -27.49 32.61 -5.08
C SER A 810 -28.13 31.23 -5.28
N LEU A 811 -27.34 30.16 -5.29
CA LEU A 811 -27.87 28.79 -5.37
C LEU A 811 -28.68 28.42 -4.12
N LEU A 812 -28.24 28.87 -2.94
CA LEU A 812 -28.95 28.61 -1.69
C LEU A 812 -30.30 29.31 -1.64
N ALA A 813 -30.39 30.54 -2.15
CA ALA A 813 -31.64 31.30 -2.22
C ALA A 813 -32.72 30.60 -3.06
N LEU A 814 -32.33 29.81 -4.07
CA LEU A 814 -33.27 29.05 -4.91
C LEU A 814 -34.00 27.93 -4.15
N LEU A 815 -33.51 27.50 -2.98
CA LEU A 815 -34.18 26.49 -2.15
C LEU A 815 -35.50 27.01 -1.56
N SER A 816 -35.61 28.33 -1.33
CA SER A 816 -36.80 28.97 -0.78
C SER A 816 -37.84 29.36 -1.86
N SER A 817 -37.77 28.74 -3.05
CA SER A 817 -38.73 28.97 -4.14
C SER A 817 -40.16 28.56 -3.74
N SER A 818 -41.15 29.30 -4.24
CA SER A 818 -42.58 29.01 -4.04
C SER A 818 -43.02 27.70 -4.69
N ASP A 819 -42.34 27.26 -5.75
CA ASP A 819 -42.59 25.96 -6.40
C ASP A 819 -41.83 24.82 -5.73
N ALA A 820 -42.58 23.81 -5.25
CA ALA A 820 -42.04 22.64 -4.56
C ALA A 820 -41.16 21.75 -5.46
N GLN A 821 -41.50 21.62 -6.75
CA GLN A 821 -40.74 20.80 -7.70
C GLN A 821 -39.38 21.45 -8.01
N THR A 822 -39.38 22.76 -8.22
CA THR A 822 -38.17 23.56 -8.36
C THR A 822 -37.26 23.44 -7.13
N SER A 823 -37.80 23.69 -5.93
CA SER A 823 -37.05 23.61 -4.67
C SER A 823 -36.41 22.23 -4.47
N THR A 824 -37.16 21.16 -4.77
CA THR A 824 -36.65 19.77 -4.72
C THR A 824 -35.52 19.51 -5.73
N THR A 825 -35.65 20.03 -6.96
CA THR A 825 -34.66 19.81 -8.02
C THR A 825 -33.37 20.56 -7.74
N VAL A 826 -33.47 21.80 -7.24
CA VAL A 826 -32.33 22.60 -6.78
C VAL A 826 -31.63 21.91 -5.61
N ALA A 827 -32.38 21.42 -4.63
CA ALA A 827 -31.81 20.73 -3.47
C ALA A 827 -30.99 19.50 -3.86
N ARG A 828 -31.46 18.72 -4.85
CA ARG A 828 -30.70 17.60 -5.41
C ARG A 828 -29.44 18.04 -6.17
N GLY A 829 -29.46 19.23 -6.76
CA GLY A 829 -28.29 19.81 -7.43
C GLY A 829 -27.09 20.01 -6.51
N PHE A 830 -27.28 20.22 -5.21
CA PHE A 830 -26.16 20.39 -4.27
C PHE A 830 -25.28 19.15 -4.14
N ALA A 831 -25.82 17.95 -4.36
CA ALA A 831 -25.03 16.72 -4.43
C ALA A 831 -24.07 16.70 -5.64
N LEU A 832 -24.42 17.41 -6.73
CA LEU A 832 -23.62 17.47 -7.94
C LEU A 832 -22.40 18.40 -7.79
N LEU A 833 -22.48 19.45 -6.98
CA LEU A 833 -21.47 20.52 -6.91
C LEU A 833 -20.05 20.01 -6.65
N LEU A 834 -19.92 19.00 -5.79
CA LEU A 834 -18.62 18.47 -5.35
C LEU A 834 -18.43 16.98 -5.68
N SER A 835 -19.40 16.35 -6.36
CA SER A 835 -19.27 14.94 -6.75
C SER A 835 -18.10 14.72 -7.73
N PRO A 836 -17.42 13.57 -7.67
CA PRO A 836 -16.47 13.20 -8.71
C PRO A 836 -17.20 13.00 -10.05
N ASP A 837 -16.51 13.21 -11.16
CA ASP A 837 -17.01 13.03 -12.52
C ASP A 837 -15.89 12.50 -13.42
N ASP A 838 -16.23 11.67 -14.40
CA ASP A 838 -15.24 11.06 -15.32
C ASP A 838 -14.63 12.09 -16.29
N VAL A 839 -15.38 13.14 -16.63
CA VAL A 839 -15.02 14.14 -17.63
C VAL A 839 -14.35 15.35 -16.98
N LEU A 840 -15.02 15.99 -16.00
CA LEU A 840 -14.46 17.09 -15.22
C LEU A 840 -13.58 16.53 -14.08
N SER A 841 -12.44 15.94 -14.46
CA SER A 841 -11.57 15.16 -13.58
C SER A 841 -10.11 15.62 -13.63
N PRO A 842 -9.32 15.34 -12.57
CA PRO A 842 -7.87 15.58 -12.60
C PRO A 842 -7.16 14.82 -13.72
N GLN A 843 -7.64 13.60 -14.06
CA GLN A 843 -7.09 12.77 -15.13
C GLN A 843 -7.20 13.44 -16.51
N ASN A 844 -8.20 14.31 -16.69
CA ASN A 844 -8.41 15.12 -17.89
C ASN A 844 -7.81 16.53 -17.76
N GLY A 845 -6.99 16.81 -16.74
CA GLY A 845 -6.40 18.14 -16.55
C GLY A 845 -7.40 19.23 -16.19
N ALA A 846 -8.55 18.88 -15.60
CA ALA A 846 -9.47 19.86 -15.04
C ALA A 846 -8.84 20.58 -13.83
N VAL A 847 -9.12 21.87 -13.67
CA VAL A 847 -8.62 22.70 -12.58
C VAL A 847 -9.51 22.50 -11.35
N ILE A 848 -9.14 21.55 -10.49
CA ILE A 848 -9.83 21.28 -9.21
C ILE A 848 -8.91 21.67 -8.06
N ARG A 849 -9.18 22.81 -7.42
CA ARG A 849 -8.37 23.30 -6.29
C ARG A 849 -8.70 22.54 -5.01
N LEU A 850 -7.67 22.17 -4.24
CA LEU A 850 -7.78 21.38 -3.01
C LEU A 850 -8.78 21.98 -1.99
N LEU A 851 -8.77 23.31 -1.84
CA LEU A 851 -9.63 24.03 -0.89
C LEU A 851 -11.08 24.24 -1.37
N SER A 852 -11.46 23.77 -2.55
CA SER A 852 -12.83 23.92 -3.08
C SER A 852 -13.87 23.27 -2.17
N LYS A 853 -13.60 22.04 -1.69
CA LYS A 853 -14.45 21.33 -0.74
C LYS A 853 -14.59 22.07 0.59
N GLN A 854 -13.47 22.52 1.16
CA GLN A 854 -13.46 23.28 2.41
C GLN A 854 -14.21 24.62 2.25
N ARG A 855 -14.02 25.31 1.13
CA ARG A 855 -14.71 26.59 0.85
C ARG A 855 -16.23 26.39 0.81
N VAL A 856 -16.72 25.42 0.04
CA VAL A 856 -18.16 25.11 -0.02
C VAL A 856 -18.71 24.73 1.34
N PHE A 857 -18.01 23.87 2.09
CA PHE A 857 -18.40 23.47 3.44
C PHE A 857 -18.51 24.68 4.39
N SER A 858 -17.45 25.50 4.47
CA SER A 858 -17.39 26.66 5.36
C SER A 858 -18.44 27.74 5.04
N THR A 859 -18.88 27.84 3.79
CA THR A 859 -19.88 28.82 3.36
C THR A 859 -21.31 28.30 3.54
N LEU A 860 -21.61 27.10 3.05
CA LEU A 860 -22.99 26.61 3.01
C LEU A 860 -23.48 26.04 4.35
N ILE A 861 -22.63 25.33 5.10
CA ILE A 861 -23.06 24.61 6.30
C ILE A 861 -23.60 25.52 7.40
N PRO A 862 -22.94 26.66 7.73
CA PRO A 862 -23.49 27.60 8.72
C PRO A 862 -24.84 28.19 8.27
N LEU A 863 -24.96 28.56 6.99
CA LEU A 863 -26.18 29.16 6.43
C LEU A 863 -27.35 28.18 6.42
N ILE A 864 -27.12 26.93 6.01
CA ILE A 864 -28.14 25.88 6.03
C ILE A 864 -28.58 25.61 7.48
N SER A 865 -27.63 25.49 8.41
CA SER A 865 -27.92 25.24 9.83
C SER A 865 -28.73 26.36 10.46
N HIS A 866 -28.40 27.61 10.14
CA HIS A 866 -29.15 28.79 10.56
C HIS A 866 -30.59 28.76 10.02
N ASN A 867 -30.77 28.58 8.71
CA ASN A 867 -32.09 28.56 8.08
C ASN A 867 -32.98 27.42 8.59
N VAL A 868 -32.43 26.23 8.85
CA VAL A 868 -33.19 25.12 9.42
C VAL A 868 -33.59 25.39 10.87
N ARG A 869 -32.73 26.07 11.66
CA ARG A 869 -33.05 26.47 13.04
C ARG A 869 -34.17 27.50 13.06
N ASP A 870 -34.12 28.53 12.22
CA ASP A 870 -35.18 29.55 12.12
C ASP A 870 -36.53 28.95 11.73
N LEU A 871 -36.53 27.99 10.80
CA LEU A 871 -37.72 27.23 10.41
C LEU A 871 -38.26 26.34 11.55
N ASN A 872 -37.40 25.89 12.47
CA ASN A 872 -37.81 25.10 13.64
C ASN A 872 -38.35 25.99 14.78
N THR A 873 -37.86 27.22 14.94
CA THR A 873 -38.23 28.14 16.03
C THR A 873 -39.39 29.07 15.69
N GLY A 874 -39.82 29.12 14.42
CA GLY A 874 -40.99 29.91 13.99
C GLY A 874 -40.75 31.42 14.00
N ALA A 875 -39.51 31.87 13.76
CA ALA A 875 -39.16 33.29 13.67
C ALA A 875 -40.01 34.03 12.62
N ALA A 876 -40.26 35.33 12.80
CA ALA A 876 -41.23 36.10 12.01
C ALA A 876 -41.03 36.05 10.47
N ALA A 877 -39.79 35.85 9.99
CA ALA A 877 -39.48 35.64 8.57
C ALA A 877 -39.70 34.19 8.09
N ALA A 878 -39.60 33.21 8.99
CA ALA A 878 -39.77 31.78 8.72
C ALA A 878 -41.25 31.36 8.61
N SER A 879 -42.16 32.09 9.25
CA SER A 879 -43.62 31.84 9.22
C SER A 879 -44.26 32.03 7.83
N GLN A 880 -43.55 32.65 6.88
CA GLN A 880 -43.99 32.82 5.49
C GLN A 880 -43.32 31.83 4.51
N ALA A 881 -42.41 30.97 4.98
CA ALA A 881 -41.71 30.03 4.12
C ALA A 881 -42.63 28.85 3.73
N PRO A 882 -42.59 28.39 2.46
CA PRO A 882 -43.34 27.21 2.03
C PRO A 882 -42.98 25.95 2.84
N PRO A 883 -43.92 25.01 3.06
CA PRO A 883 -43.72 23.84 3.91
C PRO A 883 -42.59 22.90 3.41
N HIS A 884 -42.32 22.88 2.10
CA HIS A 884 -41.25 22.07 1.49
C HIS A 884 -39.84 22.64 1.68
N THR A 885 -39.71 23.90 2.11
CA THR A 885 -38.42 24.60 2.20
C THR A 885 -37.47 23.93 3.18
N LYS A 886 -37.98 23.47 4.34
CA LYS A 886 -37.18 22.74 5.34
C LYS A 886 -36.61 21.45 4.77
N GLN A 887 -37.43 20.70 4.04
CA GLN A 887 -37.00 19.45 3.40
C GLN A 887 -35.94 19.70 2.32
N ALA A 888 -36.06 20.80 1.58
CA ALA A 888 -35.07 21.20 0.58
C ALA A 888 -33.70 21.52 1.20
N TYR A 889 -33.66 22.25 2.33
CA TYR A 889 -32.41 22.50 3.07
C TYR A 889 -31.76 21.22 3.60
N LEU A 890 -32.53 20.30 4.17
CA LEU A 890 -32.01 19.02 4.64
C LEU A 890 -31.51 18.13 3.49
N THR A 891 -32.18 18.17 2.33
CA THR A 891 -31.77 17.46 1.12
C THR A 891 -30.43 18.01 0.60
N ALA A 892 -30.28 19.33 0.54
CA ALA A 892 -29.04 19.98 0.13
C ALA A 892 -27.89 19.66 1.10
N LEU A 893 -28.16 19.67 2.41
CA LEU A 893 -27.19 19.31 3.45
C LEU A 893 -26.65 17.89 3.26
N SER A 894 -27.54 16.91 3.11
CA SER A 894 -27.17 15.50 2.88
C SER A 894 -26.36 15.34 1.59
N GLY A 895 -26.77 16.03 0.51
CA GLY A 895 -26.04 16.03 -0.76
C GLY A 895 -24.60 16.57 -0.63
N ILE A 896 -24.39 17.67 0.10
CA ILE A 896 -23.05 18.23 0.32
C ILE A 896 -22.20 17.27 1.15
N LEU A 897 -22.72 16.81 2.31
CA LEU A 897 -21.96 15.99 3.25
C LEU A 897 -21.52 14.65 2.65
N SER A 898 -22.28 14.09 1.70
CA SER A 898 -21.89 12.87 0.96
C SER A 898 -20.56 12.98 0.19
N THR A 899 -20.06 14.20 -0.05
CA THR A 899 -18.84 14.45 -0.85
C THR A 899 -17.67 15.06 -0.05
N ILE A 900 -17.92 15.38 1.22
CA ILE A 900 -16.97 16.04 2.13
C ILE A 900 -16.27 14.97 2.98
N PRO A 901 -14.93 15.04 3.13
CA PRO A 901 -14.19 14.10 3.98
C PRO A 901 -14.58 14.24 5.46
N SER A 902 -14.55 13.13 6.20
CA SER A 902 -14.89 13.08 7.63
C SER A 902 -14.09 14.08 8.46
N SER A 903 -12.81 14.30 8.15
CA SER A 903 -11.94 15.26 8.83
C SER A 903 -12.45 16.71 8.86
N LEU A 904 -13.21 17.14 7.85
CA LEU A 904 -13.84 18.48 7.83
C LEU A 904 -15.17 18.50 8.60
N VAL A 905 -15.85 17.36 8.71
CA VAL A 905 -17.13 17.22 9.41
C VAL A 905 -16.95 17.16 10.93
N MET A 906 -15.87 16.52 11.41
CA MET A 906 -15.65 16.25 12.83
C MET A 906 -15.73 17.49 13.74
N PRO A 907 -15.11 18.65 13.42
CA PRO A 907 -15.18 19.83 14.29
C PRO A 907 -16.59 20.40 14.42
N GLU A 908 -17.44 20.23 13.40
CA GLU A 908 -18.82 20.72 13.34
C GLU A 908 -19.85 19.62 13.65
N LEU A 909 -19.40 18.42 14.04
CA LEU A 909 -20.29 17.29 14.32
C LEU A 909 -21.37 17.62 15.38
N PRO A 910 -21.09 18.36 16.47
CA PRO A 910 -22.13 18.71 17.45
C PRO A 910 -23.29 19.52 16.87
N THR A 911 -23.02 20.37 15.88
CA THR A 911 -24.05 21.19 15.22
C THR A 911 -24.78 20.43 14.12
N LEU A 912 -24.07 19.51 13.44
CA LEU A 912 -24.57 18.73 12.29
C LEU A 912 -25.35 17.48 12.68
N LEU A 913 -24.93 16.75 13.72
CA LEU A 913 -25.53 15.48 14.12
C LEU A 913 -27.05 15.58 14.37
N PRO A 914 -27.57 16.61 15.05
CA PRO A 914 -29.02 16.77 15.22
C PRO A 914 -29.77 16.92 13.88
N LEU A 915 -29.16 17.61 12.91
CA LEU A 915 -29.74 17.83 11.58
C LEU A 915 -29.73 16.53 10.74
N LEU A 916 -28.63 15.76 10.83
CA LEU A 916 -28.52 14.45 10.20
C LEU A 916 -29.56 13.48 10.77
N LEU A 917 -29.74 13.46 12.09
CA LEU A 917 -30.79 12.65 12.72
C LEU A 917 -32.16 13.09 12.21
N GLN A 918 -32.44 14.40 12.12
CA GLN A 918 -33.73 14.92 11.63
C GLN A 918 -34.02 14.49 10.17
N SER A 919 -32.98 14.30 9.36
CA SER A 919 -33.14 13.80 7.98
C SER A 919 -33.62 12.33 7.92
N LEU A 920 -33.33 11.51 8.94
CA LEU A 920 -33.81 10.13 9.04
C LEU A 920 -35.31 10.03 9.38
N ASP A 921 -35.88 11.07 9.98
CA ASP A 921 -37.30 11.13 10.34
C ASP A 921 -38.23 11.44 9.17
N LEU A 922 -37.69 11.89 8.03
CA LEU A 922 -38.49 12.24 6.86
C LEU A 922 -39.28 11.02 6.37
N THR A 923 -40.58 11.17 6.10
CA THR A 923 -41.46 10.05 5.72
C THR A 923 -41.82 9.99 4.24
N ASP A 924 -41.48 11.03 3.47
CA ASP A 924 -41.89 11.12 2.07
C ASP A 924 -41.07 10.20 1.16
N PRO A 925 -41.65 9.63 0.09
CA PRO A 925 -40.91 8.81 -0.88
C PRO A 925 -39.70 9.51 -1.49
N LEU A 926 -39.78 10.84 -1.63
CA LEU A 926 -38.71 11.68 -2.16
C LEU A 926 -37.52 11.84 -1.19
N SER A 927 -37.68 11.43 0.07
CA SER A 927 -36.64 11.50 1.12
C SER A 927 -35.74 10.26 1.19
N HIS A 928 -36.07 9.19 0.48
CA HIS A 928 -35.27 7.95 0.45
C HIS A 928 -33.79 8.18 0.07
N PRO A 929 -33.43 8.98 -0.95
CA PRO A 929 -32.03 9.28 -1.27
C PRO A 929 -31.32 10.05 -0.15
N ILE A 930 -32.04 10.90 0.58
CA ILE A 930 -31.51 11.69 1.70
C ILE A 930 -31.13 10.76 2.84
N LYS A 931 -32.01 9.82 3.19
CA LYS A 931 -31.73 8.79 4.20
C LYS A 931 -30.51 7.97 3.84
N ALA A 932 -30.41 7.53 2.59
CA ALA A 932 -29.27 6.75 2.12
C ALA A 932 -27.95 7.53 2.27
N GLY A 933 -27.90 8.79 1.81
CA GLY A 933 -26.69 9.63 1.94
C GLY A 933 -26.34 9.97 3.39
N THR A 934 -27.34 10.20 4.23
CA THR A 934 -27.14 10.40 5.68
C THR A 934 -26.59 9.13 6.34
N LEU A 935 -27.13 7.96 6.03
CA LEU A 935 -26.65 6.69 6.56
C LEU A 935 -25.23 6.38 6.11
N GLU A 936 -24.88 6.66 4.85
CA GLU A 936 -23.52 6.53 4.35
C GLU A 936 -22.54 7.44 5.10
N THR A 937 -22.92 8.71 5.30
CA THR A 937 -22.13 9.67 6.07
C THR A 937 -21.92 9.19 7.51
N LEU A 938 -22.99 8.73 8.17
CA LEU A 938 -22.93 8.17 9.52
C LEU A 938 -22.07 6.91 9.58
N ALA A 939 -22.18 6.00 8.60
CA ALA A 939 -21.37 4.79 8.54
C ALA A 939 -19.87 5.10 8.47
N VAL A 940 -19.47 6.10 7.67
CA VAL A 940 -18.07 6.55 7.62
C VAL A 940 -17.63 7.13 8.97
N ILE A 941 -18.42 8.03 9.56
CA ILE A 941 -18.09 8.64 10.86
C ILE A 941 -17.92 7.58 11.95
N ILE A 942 -18.84 6.61 12.03
CA ILE A 942 -18.82 5.54 13.04
C ILE A 942 -17.67 4.57 12.79
N ARG A 943 -17.42 4.18 11.54
CA ARG A 943 -16.32 3.25 11.22
C ARG A 943 -14.95 3.85 11.56
N ASP A 944 -14.74 5.12 11.24
CA ASP A 944 -13.43 5.75 11.38
C ASP A 944 -13.15 6.18 12.84
N ASN A 945 -14.19 6.45 13.65
CA ASN A 945 -14.02 7.03 15.00
C ASN A 945 -14.67 6.22 16.14
N GLY A 946 -15.47 5.20 15.81
CA GLY A 946 -16.22 4.41 16.79
C GLY A 946 -17.41 5.15 17.40
N VAL A 947 -18.03 4.51 18.40
CA VAL A 947 -19.20 5.07 19.11
C VAL A 947 -18.85 6.18 20.11
N SER A 948 -17.59 6.30 20.53
CA SER A 948 -17.13 7.28 21.54
C SER A 948 -17.45 8.71 21.16
N VAL A 949 -17.21 9.09 19.90
CA VAL A 949 -17.47 10.44 19.40
C VAL A 949 -18.97 10.77 19.43
N ILE A 950 -19.84 9.82 19.06
CA ILE A 950 -21.29 10.03 19.12
C ILE A 950 -21.76 10.15 20.59
N ASN A 951 -21.10 9.43 21.51
CA ASN A 951 -21.36 9.50 22.93
C ASN A 951 -20.95 10.85 23.55
N GLU A 952 -19.81 11.42 23.14
CA GLU A 952 -19.37 12.76 23.58
C GLU A 952 -20.36 13.86 23.17
N VAL A 953 -21.02 13.72 22.01
CA VAL A 953 -22.04 14.66 21.55
C VAL A 953 -23.41 14.40 22.21
N GLY A 954 -23.63 13.21 22.79
CA GLY A 954 -24.83 12.89 23.58
C GLY A 954 -26.05 12.37 22.81
N TYR A 955 -25.89 11.88 21.58
CA TYR A 955 -27.01 11.44 20.72
C TYR A 955 -27.05 9.93 20.43
N VAL A 956 -26.36 9.10 21.22
CA VAL A 956 -26.28 7.64 20.99
C VAL A 956 -27.67 6.98 21.01
N ASP A 957 -28.50 7.29 22.00
CA ASP A 957 -29.85 6.74 22.13
C ASP A 957 -30.77 7.16 20.97
N ASP A 958 -30.77 8.45 20.61
CA ASP A 958 -31.54 8.97 19.48
C ASP A 958 -31.13 8.36 18.14
N LEU A 959 -29.82 8.19 17.92
CA LEU A 959 -29.29 7.55 16.72
C LEU A 959 -29.77 6.10 16.62
N VAL A 960 -29.58 5.32 17.69
CA VAL A 960 -29.98 3.89 17.71
C VAL A 960 -31.48 3.75 17.47
N LYS A 961 -32.32 4.56 18.12
CA LYS A 961 -33.78 4.55 17.93
C LYS A 961 -34.17 4.83 16.47
N ARG A 962 -33.57 5.83 15.84
CA ARG A 962 -33.85 6.20 14.45
C ARG A 962 -33.33 5.17 13.45
N LEU A 963 -32.16 4.56 13.71
CA LEU A 963 -31.63 3.45 12.90
C LEU A 963 -32.55 2.23 12.97
N LEU A 964 -33.01 1.85 14.16
CA LEU A 964 -33.96 0.73 14.32
C LEU A 964 -35.28 1.00 13.60
N LYS A 965 -35.85 2.21 13.77
CA LYS A 965 -37.06 2.62 13.05
C LYS A 965 -36.87 2.57 11.53
N THR A 966 -35.67 2.88 11.05
CA THR A 966 -35.36 2.89 9.62
C THR A 966 -35.09 1.48 9.06
N ALA A 967 -34.58 0.57 9.89
CA ALA A 967 -34.23 -0.81 9.54
C ALA A 967 -35.42 -1.78 9.45
N VAL A 968 -36.54 -1.50 10.15
CA VAL A 968 -37.69 -2.41 10.23
C VAL A 968 -38.67 -2.20 9.07
N TYR A 969 -39.21 -3.30 8.55
CA TYR A 969 -40.29 -3.29 7.56
C TYR A 969 -41.66 -3.26 8.27
N ASN A 970 -42.41 -2.17 8.13
CA ASN A 970 -43.74 -2.02 8.74
C ASN A 970 -44.85 -2.57 7.82
N ASN A 971 -45.48 -3.67 8.20
CA ASN A 971 -46.59 -4.30 7.45
C ASN A 971 -47.96 -3.59 7.59
N SER A 972 -48.13 -2.66 8.54
CA SER A 972 -49.44 -2.09 8.86
C SER A 972 -50.04 -1.15 7.80
N VAL A 973 -49.25 -0.73 6.80
CA VAL A 973 -49.71 0.20 5.75
C VAL A 973 -50.13 -0.52 4.46
N ALA A 974 -49.62 -1.73 4.20
CA ALA A 974 -49.92 -2.48 2.98
C ALA A 974 -51.26 -3.24 3.03
N SER A 975 -51.81 -3.52 4.22
CA SER A 975 -53.08 -4.27 4.34
C SER A 975 -54.33 -3.43 4.06
N ALA A 976 -54.21 -2.11 3.93
CA ALA A 976 -55.34 -1.22 3.66
C ALA A 976 -55.64 -1.06 2.14
N SER A 977 -54.71 -1.39 1.24
CA SER A 977 -54.88 -1.13 -0.20
C SER A 977 -55.43 -2.32 -1.00
N SER A 978 -55.95 -3.37 -0.36
CA SER A 978 -56.43 -4.59 -1.05
C SER A 978 -57.92 -4.90 -0.85
N LYS A 979 -58.71 -3.97 -0.28
CA LYS A 979 -60.17 -4.06 -0.27
C LYS A 979 -60.80 -2.69 -0.43
N GLU A 980 -61.15 -2.33 -1.67
CA GLU A 980 -62.33 -1.49 -1.89
C GLU A 980 -62.88 -1.67 -3.31
N THR A 981 -63.99 -2.41 -3.36
CA THR A 981 -64.97 -2.42 -4.44
C THR A 981 -65.93 -1.26 -4.21
N THR A 982 -66.15 -0.46 -5.26
CA THR A 982 -67.35 0.36 -5.56
C THR A 982 -67.82 1.48 -4.60
N THR A 983 -67.82 2.70 -5.17
CA THR A 983 -68.78 3.83 -5.01
C THR A 983 -68.89 4.56 -3.68
N ALA A 984 -68.20 5.71 -3.55
CA ALA A 984 -68.74 6.98 -3.00
C ALA A 984 -67.71 8.14 -3.15
N ALA A 985 -68.22 9.38 -3.23
CA ALA A 985 -67.51 10.64 -3.51
C ALA A 985 -66.45 11.06 -2.46
N PRO A 986 -65.46 11.91 -2.82
CA PRO A 986 -64.33 12.22 -1.95
C PRO A 986 -64.72 13.23 -0.86
N ARG A 987 -64.37 12.93 0.40
CA ARG A 987 -64.33 13.92 1.49
C ARG A 987 -62.89 14.30 1.75
N ALA A 988 -62.62 15.60 1.79
CA ALA A 988 -61.35 16.19 2.14
C ALA A 988 -61.00 15.89 3.61
N ASN A 989 -60.06 14.96 3.83
CA ASN A 989 -59.10 14.91 4.94
C ASN A 989 -58.28 13.62 4.82
N ASP A 990 -57.41 13.54 3.81
CA ASP A 990 -56.41 12.47 3.74
C ASP A 990 -55.15 12.88 4.50
N THR A 991 -54.84 12.11 5.53
CA THR A 991 -53.52 12.08 6.18
C THR A 991 -52.55 11.29 5.27
N PRO A 992 -51.30 11.73 5.07
CA PRO A 992 -50.40 11.09 4.13
C PRO A 992 -50.04 9.66 4.60
N THR A 993 -50.34 8.67 3.77
CA THR A 993 -49.98 7.27 3.95
C THR A 993 -48.46 7.09 3.94
N SER A 994 -47.89 6.50 4.99
CA SER A 994 -46.42 6.33 5.12
C SER A 994 -45.90 5.19 4.25
N VAL A 995 -45.10 5.52 3.25
CA VAL A 995 -44.48 4.52 2.35
C VAL A 995 -43.32 3.82 3.09
N PRO A 996 -43.19 2.48 3.02
CA PRO A 996 -42.11 1.76 3.68
C PRO A 996 -40.73 2.10 3.08
N ASN A 997 -39.69 2.19 3.92
CA ASN A 997 -38.31 2.42 3.47
C ASN A 997 -37.85 1.34 2.48
N THR A 998 -37.00 1.70 1.51
CA THR A 998 -36.47 0.73 0.54
C THR A 998 -35.56 -0.33 1.18
N PRO A 999 -35.43 -1.53 0.60
CA PRO A 999 -34.53 -2.58 1.14
C PRO A 999 -33.08 -2.10 1.31
N HIS A 1000 -32.60 -1.25 0.40
CA HIS A 1000 -31.26 -0.68 0.49
C HIS A 1000 -31.06 0.19 1.74
N ILE A 1001 -32.01 1.08 2.03
CA ILE A 1001 -31.98 1.94 3.23
C ILE A 1001 -32.04 1.10 4.51
N ARG A 1002 -32.85 0.04 4.52
CA ARG A 1002 -32.93 -0.88 5.66
C ARG A 1002 -31.61 -1.60 5.89
N ALA A 1003 -30.99 -2.12 4.83
CA ALA A 1003 -29.67 -2.74 4.90
C ALA A 1003 -28.56 -1.77 5.36
N GLN A 1004 -28.55 -0.52 4.86
CA GLN A 1004 -27.59 0.50 5.32
C GLN A 1004 -27.79 0.88 6.79
N SER A 1005 -29.04 0.94 7.26
CA SER A 1005 -29.34 1.19 8.68
C SER A 1005 -28.82 0.07 9.57
N LEU A 1006 -28.97 -1.18 9.13
CA LEU A 1006 -28.40 -2.35 9.80
C LEU A 1006 -26.87 -2.35 9.77
N GLN A 1007 -26.26 -1.88 8.68
CA GLN A 1007 -24.82 -1.70 8.60
C GLN A 1007 -24.31 -0.65 9.60
N CYS A 1008 -25.02 0.48 9.78
CA CYS A 1008 -24.67 1.45 10.82
C CYS A 1008 -24.78 0.85 12.23
N LEU A 1009 -25.83 0.04 12.48
CA LEU A 1009 -25.96 -0.69 13.75
C LEU A 1009 -24.81 -1.68 13.95
N LEU A 1010 -24.41 -2.43 12.91
CA LEU A 1010 -23.25 -3.31 12.95
C LEU A 1010 -21.98 -2.54 13.36
N LEU A 1011 -21.71 -1.42 12.67
CA LEU A 1011 -20.53 -0.60 12.90
C LEU A 1011 -20.51 0.01 14.30
N LEU A 1012 -21.66 0.40 14.86
CA LEU A 1012 -21.74 0.90 16.25
C LEU A 1012 -21.24 -0.14 17.26
N ALA A 1013 -21.53 -1.43 17.03
CA ALA A 1013 -21.11 -2.53 17.91
C ALA A 1013 -19.69 -3.03 17.65
N GLN A 1014 -18.98 -2.47 16.66
CA GLN A 1014 -17.59 -2.82 16.34
C GLN A 1014 -16.66 -1.68 16.78
N THR A 1015 -15.59 -2.00 17.50
CA THR A 1015 -14.51 -1.06 17.80
C THR A 1015 -13.62 -0.85 16.57
N PRO A 1016 -13.23 0.39 16.23
CA PRO A 1016 -12.28 0.63 15.13
C PRO A 1016 -10.94 -0.08 15.42
N GLY A 1017 -10.53 -1.01 14.53
CA GLY A 1017 -9.24 -1.70 14.62
C GLY A 1017 -9.27 -3.24 14.63
N VAL A 1018 -10.43 -3.90 14.62
CA VAL A 1018 -10.51 -5.38 14.73
C VAL A 1018 -10.60 -6.10 13.36
N LEU A 1019 -9.94 -5.58 12.32
CA LEU A 1019 -9.85 -6.29 11.02
C LEU A 1019 -8.41 -6.57 10.54
N ASP A 1020 -7.39 -6.17 11.29
CA ASP A 1020 -6.00 -6.63 11.08
C ASP A 1020 -5.60 -7.56 12.24
N VAL A 1021 -5.40 -8.84 11.94
CA VAL A 1021 -4.98 -9.88 12.91
C VAL A 1021 -3.47 -9.79 13.23
N THR A 1022 -2.81 -8.65 13.00
CA THR A 1022 -1.36 -8.53 13.19
C THR A 1022 -0.95 -7.15 13.73
N SER A 1023 -1.25 -6.84 15.00
CA SER A 1023 -0.50 -5.84 15.79
C SER A 1023 -0.81 -5.91 17.29
N PRO A 1024 0.19 -6.12 18.19
CA PRO A 1024 -0.02 -6.23 19.62
C PRO A 1024 0.23 -4.91 20.38
N ILE A 1025 -0.46 -3.81 20.06
CA ILE A 1025 -0.24 -2.52 20.75
C ILE A 1025 -1.54 -1.74 21.06
N ALA A 1026 -2.60 -2.40 21.56
CA ALA A 1026 -3.80 -1.69 22.01
C ALA A 1026 -4.46 -2.27 23.28
N LYS A 1027 -3.69 -2.90 24.17
CA LYS A 1027 -4.15 -3.24 25.53
C LYS A 1027 -3.56 -2.27 26.56
N ALA A 1028 -3.95 -0.99 26.50
CA ALA A 1028 -3.74 -0.06 27.61
C ALA A 1028 -4.50 1.26 27.37
N THR A 1029 -5.83 1.29 27.56
CA THR A 1029 -6.55 2.49 28.04
C THR A 1029 -7.99 2.19 28.44
N SER A 1030 -8.27 2.42 29.73
CA SER A 1030 -9.55 2.77 30.39
C SER A 1030 -10.72 1.77 30.45
N ALA A 1031 -10.96 1.30 31.68
CA ALA A 1031 -12.18 0.69 32.19
C ALA A 1031 -13.39 1.66 32.18
N LYS A 1032 -14.13 1.70 31.06
CA LYS A 1032 -15.50 2.25 31.04
C LYS A 1032 -16.41 1.25 30.30
N PRO A 1033 -17.60 0.92 30.85
CA PRO A 1033 -18.56 0.08 30.16
C PRO A 1033 -19.00 0.74 28.85
N SER A 1034 -19.24 -0.07 27.82
CA SER A 1034 -19.65 0.42 26.50
C SER A 1034 -20.89 1.30 26.61
N PRO A 1035 -20.92 2.49 25.96
CA PRO A 1035 -22.10 3.38 25.98
C PRO A 1035 -23.34 2.75 25.33
N LEU A 1036 -23.19 1.60 24.67
CA LEU A 1036 -24.26 0.84 24.03
C LEU A 1036 -24.94 -0.18 24.95
N LEU A 1037 -24.35 -0.49 26.12
CA LEU A 1037 -24.86 -1.50 27.05
C LEU A 1037 -26.33 -1.27 27.47
N PRO A 1038 -26.77 -0.03 27.79
CA PRO A 1038 -28.17 0.22 28.15
C PRO A 1038 -29.16 -0.09 27.01
N LEU A 1039 -28.69 -0.05 25.76
CA LEU A 1039 -29.50 -0.21 24.55
C LEU A 1039 -29.50 -1.64 24.02
N LYS A 1040 -28.56 -2.50 24.46
CA LYS A 1040 -28.36 -3.88 23.95
C LYS A 1040 -29.66 -4.68 23.89
N ASN A 1041 -30.40 -4.72 25.00
CA ASN A 1041 -31.63 -5.50 25.09
C ASN A 1041 -32.74 -4.99 24.16
N ALA A 1042 -32.86 -3.67 24.00
CA ALA A 1042 -33.85 -3.06 23.11
C ALA A 1042 -33.50 -3.34 21.63
N VAL A 1043 -32.23 -3.20 21.27
CA VAL A 1043 -31.71 -3.45 19.91
C VAL A 1043 -31.88 -4.92 19.53
N LEU A 1044 -31.46 -5.86 20.36
CA LEU A 1044 -31.57 -7.30 20.07
C LEU A 1044 -33.03 -7.78 19.93
N ARG A 1045 -33.97 -7.14 20.64
CA ARG A 1045 -35.41 -7.38 20.44
C ARG A 1045 -35.89 -6.82 19.11
N ALA A 1046 -35.55 -5.57 18.79
CA ALA A 1046 -35.97 -4.91 17.55
C ALA A 1046 -35.39 -5.56 16.29
N LEU A 1047 -34.14 -6.05 16.33
CA LEU A 1047 -33.49 -6.75 15.22
C LEU A 1047 -34.19 -8.07 14.84
N ARG A 1048 -35.02 -8.67 15.72
CA ARG A 1048 -35.82 -9.85 15.35
C ARG A 1048 -36.75 -9.57 14.17
N PHE A 1049 -37.35 -8.38 14.13
CA PHE A 1049 -38.25 -7.99 13.05
C PHE A 1049 -37.52 -7.78 11.71
N ALA A 1050 -36.22 -7.44 11.74
CA ALA A 1050 -35.40 -7.30 10.53
C ALA A 1050 -34.87 -8.66 10.00
N LEU A 1051 -34.81 -9.69 10.85
CA LEU A 1051 -34.47 -11.05 10.43
C LEU A 1051 -35.56 -11.68 9.56
N ASP A 1052 -36.82 -11.26 9.74
CA ASP A 1052 -37.97 -11.70 8.94
C ASP A 1052 -38.26 -10.78 7.73
N ASP A 1053 -37.29 -9.96 7.30
CA ASP A 1053 -37.46 -9.07 6.15
C ASP A 1053 -37.68 -9.87 4.85
N PRO A 1054 -38.56 -9.42 3.92
CA PRO A 1054 -38.80 -10.11 2.65
C PRO A 1054 -37.55 -10.24 1.74
N LYS A 1055 -36.54 -9.38 1.88
CA LYS A 1055 -35.33 -9.39 1.02
C LYS A 1055 -34.14 -10.06 1.69
N ARG A 1056 -33.48 -10.98 0.95
CA ARG A 1056 -32.35 -11.79 1.44
C ARG A 1056 -31.18 -10.94 1.95
N ASP A 1057 -30.83 -9.88 1.22
CA ASP A 1057 -29.68 -9.03 1.57
C ASP A 1057 -29.89 -8.28 2.90
N VAL A 1058 -31.13 -7.85 3.18
CA VAL A 1058 -31.50 -7.21 4.44
C VAL A 1058 -31.41 -8.22 5.59
N ARG A 1059 -31.89 -9.45 5.39
CA ARG A 1059 -31.77 -10.53 6.39
C ARG A 1059 -30.31 -10.83 6.72
N LYS A 1060 -29.43 -10.89 5.72
CA LYS A 1060 -27.99 -11.07 5.92
C LYS A 1060 -27.41 -9.94 6.79
N ALA A 1061 -27.66 -8.68 6.42
CA ALA A 1061 -27.21 -7.53 7.20
C ALA A 1061 -27.76 -7.54 8.65
N ALA A 1062 -28.99 -8.02 8.85
CA ALA A 1062 -29.59 -8.15 10.17
C ALA A 1062 -28.93 -9.25 11.02
N VAL A 1063 -28.55 -10.38 10.41
CA VAL A 1063 -27.77 -11.44 11.07
C VAL A 1063 -26.42 -10.91 11.51
N ASP A 1064 -25.70 -10.23 10.61
CA ASP A 1064 -24.38 -9.68 10.89
C ASP A 1064 -24.44 -8.65 12.02
N ALA A 1065 -25.37 -7.68 11.93
CA ALA A 1065 -25.58 -6.66 12.96
C ALA A 1065 -25.93 -7.30 14.32
N ARG A 1066 -26.86 -8.27 14.35
CA ARG A 1066 -27.24 -8.95 15.59
C ARG A 1066 -26.07 -9.72 16.21
N ALA A 1067 -25.25 -10.38 15.40
CA ALA A 1067 -24.08 -11.12 15.87
C ALA A 1067 -23.00 -10.20 16.45
N ALA A 1068 -22.82 -9.00 15.90
CA ALA A 1068 -21.91 -8.00 16.48
C ALA A 1068 -22.44 -7.42 17.80
N TRP A 1069 -23.74 -7.13 17.90
CA TRP A 1069 -24.33 -6.64 19.16
C TRP A 1069 -24.35 -7.68 20.28
N LEU A 1070 -24.35 -8.98 19.93
CA LEU A 1070 -24.18 -10.05 20.91
C LEU A 1070 -22.74 -10.08 21.45
N ARG A 1071 -21.74 -10.10 20.55
CA ARG A 1071 -20.32 -10.30 20.87
C ARG A 1071 -19.55 -9.05 21.30
N GLY A 1072 -19.90 -7.88 20.76
CA GLY A 1072 -19.13 -6.64 20.88
C GLY A 1072 -19.67 -5.65 21.92
N VAL A 1073 -20.81 -5.96 22.54
CA VAL A 1073 -21.43 -5.13 23.59
C VAL A 1073 -21.56 -5.99 24.84
N GLU A 1074 -20.43 -6.42 25.40
CA GLU A 1074 -20.35 -7.18 26.66
C GLU A 1074 -19.60 -6.37 27.72
N ASP A 1075 -19.83 -6.69 28.99
CA ASP A 1075 -19.08 -6.10 30.10
C ASP A 1075 -17.61 -6.54 30.01
N VAL A 1076 -16.71 -5.74 30.56
CA VAL A 1076 -15.36 -6.22 30.85
C VAL A 1076 -15.55 -7.33 31.87
N ASP A 1077 -15.24 -8.58 31.51
CA ASP A 1077 -15.24 -9.70 32.45
C ASP A 1077 -14.45 -9.25 33.69
N GLU A 1078 -15.12 -9.15 34.83
CA GLU A 1078 -14.43 -9.14 36.11
C GLU A 1078 -13.67 -10.47 36.16
N ASP A 1079 -12.34 -10.40 36.19
CA ASP A 1079 -11.48 -11.55 36.43
C ASP A 1079 -12.01 -12.26 37.69
N GLU A 1080 -12.71 -13.39 37.50
CA GLU A 1080 -12.97 -14.35 38.58
C GLU A 1080 -11.62 -14.94 38.99
N GLU A 1081 -11.00 -14.33 40.00
CA GLU A 1081 -9.99 -14.97 40.83
C GLU A 1081 -10.64 -16.17 41.54
N ASP A 1082 -10.28 -17.38 41.08
CA ASP A 1082 -10.11 -18.60 41.91
C ASP A 1082 -9.08 -19.55 41.26
#